data_AF-Q7TN60-F1
#
_entry.id   AF-Q7TN60-F1
#
_cell.length_a   1.000
_cell.length_b   1.000
_cell.length_c   1.000
_cell.angle_alpha   90.00
_cell.angle_beta   90.00
_cell.angle_gamma   90.00
#
_symmetry.space_group_name_H-M   'P 1'
#
loop_
_entity.id
_entity.type
_entity.pdbx_description
1 polymer ?
#
loop_
_entity_poly.entity_id
_entity_poly.type
_entity_poly.pdbx_seq_one_letter_code
_entity_poly.pdbx_strand_id
1 'polypeptide(L)'
;MAQSLALALDVPETTGDEGLEPSPYEESEVHDSFHQLIQEQSLRVAEEGLELLPLGLGRGDQTLPGLEGAPALSSATLRILASMPSRTIGRSRGAIISQYYNRTVRLRRRSSRPLLGNVVPSARPSLRLYDLELDSTILEEDEKRSLLVKELQGLSAAQRDHMVRNMPLSLGEKRCLREKSWSPKGKRRHLQGRSGAFSCCSRLRYTCMLALHSLGLALLSGLYAARPWRYALKQIGGQFGSSVLSYFLFLKTLLAFNALMLLPLLAFLVGVQAAFPPDPAGPVPTFSGLELLTGGGRFTHTVMYYGYYSNSTLSPSCDAPREGGQCSPRLGSLPYNMPLAYLFTMGATFFLTCIILVYSMSHSFGESYRVGSTKGIHALTVFCSWDYKVTQKRASRVQQDSICTQLKELLAEWHLRKRPRSVCGQLRQVVVLGLGWLLCLGSTMGCTVAVLTFSEVMIQRPASGGQGVEALALPLVVSVLNLGASYLFRGLATLERHDSPVLEVYMAICRNLILKMAVLGVLCYHWLGRRVATLQGQCWEDFVGQELYRFMVVDFIFMLLDSLFGELVWRLISEKKLKRGQKPEFDIARNVLDLIYGQTLTWLGVLFSPLLPAVQILRLLFLFHIKKASLMANCQAPRRPWLASHMSTVFLTLLCFPSFLGAAVFLCYAVWQVRPSSTCGPFRTLNTMYEAGTVWVRRLEHAGSGASWLPWLHHFLVENTFFLFLASALLLAVIYFNIQVVKGQRKVICLLKEQIRNEGEDKIFLINKLHSVYEEEGRSRPGRTQDATEPPAWHEDGGDQKEPCNPRSP
;
A
#
# COMPACT_ATOMS: atom_id res chain seq x y z
N MET A 1 25.62 -7.70 -45.95
CA MET A 1 26.59 -6.84 -46.66
C MET A 1 26.16 -5.38 -46.55
N ALA A 2 26.31 -4.76 -45.38
CA ALA A 2 25.97 -3.35 -45.20
C ALA A 2 27.24 -2.65 -44.71
N GLN A 3 27.93 -2.00 -45.65
CA GLN A 3 29.15 -1.24 -45.41
C GLN A 3 28.89 -0.12 -44.42
N SER A 4 29.72 -0.06 -43.37
CA SER A 4 29.79 1.03 -42.41
C SER A 4 30.38 2.26 -43.10
N LEU A 5 29.56 3.28 -43.34
CA LEU A 5 30.02 4.60 -43.74
C LEU A 5 30.84 5.21 -42.60
N ALA A 6 32.17 5.20 -42.75
CA ALA A 6 33.10 5.91 -41.90
C ALA A 6 33.05 7.39 -42.30
N LEU A 7 32.18 8.17 -41.66
CA LEU A 7 32.20 9.62 -41.79
C LEU A 7 33.31 10.15 -40.89
N ALA A 8 34.51 10.30 -41.46
CA ALA A 8 35.61 11.04 -40.86
C ALA A 8 35.28 12.53 -40.97
N LEU A 9 34.90 13.14 -39.85
CA LEU A 9 34.80 14.59 -39.76
C LEU A 9 36.18 15.09 -39.28
N ASP A 10 36.97 15.63 -40.21
CA ASP A 10 38.16 16.42 -39.89
C ASP A 10 37.71 17.72 -39.23
N VAL A 11 37.74 17.76 -37.91
CA VAL A 11 37.60 19.00 -37.15
C VAL A 11 39.00 19.58 -36.98
N PRO A 12 39.31 20.75 -37.56
CA PRO A 12 40.62 21.35 -37.46
C PRO A 12 40.95 21.68 -36.00
N GLU A 13 42.14 21.26 -35.57
CA GLU A 13 42.73 21.59 -34.27
C GLU A 13 42.92 23.11 -34.21
N THR A 14 41.96 23.84 -33.62
CA THR A 14 42.18 25.24 -33.25
C THR A 14 43.15 25.28 -32.09
N THR A 15 44.40 25.58 -32.44
CA THR A 15 45.50 25.93 -31.55
C THR A 15 45.11 27.11 -30.67
N GLY A 16 45.17 26.90 -29.35
CA GLY A 16 45.45 27.94 -28.37
C GLY A 16 44.47 29.09 -28.28
N ASP A 17 43.46 28.94 -27.43
CA ASP A 17 43.05 30.08 -26.63
C ASP A 17 42.93 29.63 -25.17
N GLU A 18 43.87 30.15 -24.37
CA GLU A 18 43.97 29.96 -22.94
C GLU A 18 42.83 30.72 -22.24
N GLY A 19 41.60 30.23 -22.42
CA GLY A 19 40.44 30.73 -21.69
C GLY A 19 40.52 30.30 -20.24
N LEU A 20 40.95 31.22 -19.37
CA LEU A 20 40.83 31.14 -17.91
C LEU A 20 39.45 30.57 -17.54
N GLU A 21 39.39 29.32 -17.05
CA GLU A 21 38.15 28.77 -16.52
C GLU A 21 37.73 29.57 -15.27
N PRO A 22 36.55 30.21 -15.27
CA PRO A 22 36.21 31.21 -14.28
C PRO A 22 35.89 30.60 -12.91
N SER A 23 36.22 31.39 -11.89
CA SER A 23 36.08 31.06 -10.48
C SER A 23 34.60 30.93 -10.05
N PRO A 24 34.29 30.37 -8.86
CA PRO A 24 32.93 29.98 -8.45
C PRO A 24 31.89 31.11 -8.24
N TYR A 25 32.13 32.32 -8.71
CA TYR A 25 31.24 33.47 -8.53
C TYR A 25 30.26 33.72 -9.69
N GLU A 26 30.28 32.94 -10.76
CA GLU A 26 29.41 33.13 -11.93
C GLU A 26 28.33 32.02 -12.04
N GLU A 27 27.41 31.95 -11.07
CA GLU A 27 26.16 31.16 -11.22
C GLU A 27 25.21 31.78 -12.28
N SER A 28 25.47 33.00 -12.76
CA SER A 28 24.70 33.67 -13.81
C SER A 28 24.82 32.96 -15.17
N GLU A 29 26.00 32.48 -15.55
CA GLU A 29 26.20 31.85 -16.87
C GLU A 29 25.43 30.53 -17.03
N VAL A 30 25.26 29.78 -15.94
CA VAL A 30 24.45 28.55 -15.95
C VAL A 30 22.98 28.88 -16.21
N HIS A 31 22.50 30.03 -15.72
CA HIS A 31 21.14 30.47 -15.97
C HIS A 31 20.95 30.95 -17.41
N ASP A 32 21.95 31.65 -17.97
CA ASP A 32 21.94 32.10 -19.37
C ASP A 32 22.01 30.93 -20.35
N SER A 33 22.80 29.89 -20.05
CA SER A 33 22.84 28.65 -20.86
C SER A 33 21.47 27.96 -20.92
N PHE A 34 20.73 27.93 -19.80
CA PHE A 34 19.35 27.40 -19.79
C PHE A 34 18.40 28.25 -20.63
N HIS A 35 18.57 29.57 -20.61
CA HIS A 35 17.74 30.50 -21.38
C HIS A 35 17.98 30.36 -22.89
N GLN A 36 19.24 30.24 -23.31
CA GLN A 36 19.62 29.95 -24.70
C GLN A 36 19.04 28.62 -25.19
N LEU A 37 19.09 27.57 -24.37
CA LEU A 37 18.54 26.25 -24.74
C LEU A 37 17.02 26.28 -24.95
N ILE A 38 16.29 27.06 -24.15
CA ILE A 38 14.85 27.27 -24.32
C ILE A 38 14.59 28.06 -25.61
N GLN A 39 15.41 29.07 -25.92
CA GLN A 39 15.32 29.85 -27.15
C GLN A 39 15.59 28.98 -28.40
N GLU A 40 16.64 28.17 -28.41
CA GLU A 40 16.94 27.25 -29.51
C GLU A 40 15.80 26.25 -29.76
N GLN A 41 15.20 25.71 -28.69
CA GLN A 41 14.06 24.80 -28.85
C GLN A 41 12.81 25.52 -29.38
N SER A 42 12.57 26.77 -28.96
CA SER A 42 11.44 27.55 -29.49
C SER A 42 11.61 27.87 -30.98
N LEU A 43 12.85 28.14 -31.43
CA LEU A 43 13.16 28.35 -32.85
C LEU A 43 12.94 27.08 -33.69
N ARG A 44 13.36 25.91 -33.19
CA ARG A 44 13.11 24.63 -33.89
C ARG A 44 11.63 24.28 -33.99
N VAL A 45 10.84 24.59 -32.95
CA VAL A 45 9.39 24.38 -32.97
C VAL A 45 8.71 25.32 -33.97
N ALA A 46 9.23 26.53 -34.15
CA ALA A 46 8.75 27.46 -35.16
C ALA A 46 9.07 26.98 -36.59
N GLU A 47 10.26 26.42 -36.83
CA GLU A 47 10.63 25.85 -38.14
C GLU A 47 9.79 24.61 -38.50
N GLU A 48 9.48 23.73 -37.55
CA GLU A 48 8.66 22.54 -37.82
C GLU A 48 7.14 22.83 -37.92
N GLY A 49 6.70 24.04 -37.59
CA GLY A 49 5.28 24.44 -37.61
C GLY A 49 4.67 24.68 -39.02
N LEU A 50 5.43 24.49 -40.10
CA LEU A 50 5.05 24.93 -41.45
C LEU A 50 3.93 24.11 -42.14
N GLU A 51 3.34 23.09 -41.51
CA GLU A 51 2.34 22.21 -42.15
C GLU A 51 0.86 22.49 -41.81
N LEU A 52 0.52 23.59 -41.12
CA LEU A 52 -0.88 23.93 -40.84
C LEU A 52 -1.50 24.77 -41.96
N LEU A 53 -2.11 24.06 -42.92
CA LEU A 53 -2.91 24.53 -44.05
C LEU A 53 -3.89 25.68 -43.67
N PRO A 54 -3.87 26.84 -44.38
CA PRO A 54 -4.67 28.01 -44.03
C PRO A 54 -6.12 27.89 -44.51
N LEU A 55 -7.05 27.85 -43.55
CA LEU A 55 -8.49 27.89 -43.79
C LEU A 55 -8.94 29.32 -44.15
N GLY A 56 -9.35 29.49 -45.41
CA GLY A 56 -10.50 30.32 -45.82
C GLY A 56 -10.47 31.81 -45.52
N LEU A 57 -10.25 32.60 -46.59
CA LEU A 57 -10.45 34.05 -46.71
C LEU A 57 -11.62 34.60 -45.87
N GLY A 58 -11.29 35.39 -44.84
CA GLY A 58 -12.21 36.21 -44.07
C GLY A 58 -11.58 37.58 -43.81
N ARG A 59 -11.79 38.49 -44.76
CA ARG A 59 -11.50 39.92 -44.78
C ARG A 59 -11.45 40.57 -43.38
N GLY A 60 -10.26 40.95 -42.94
CA GLY A 60 -10.02 41.74 -41.74
C GLY A 60 -8.59 41.55 -41.29
N ASP A 61 -7.83 42.63 -41.30
CA ASP A 61 -6.39 42.72 -41.02
C ASP A 61 -6.07 42.45 -39.54
N GLN A 62 -6.51 41.29 -39.05
CA GLN A 62 -6.15 40.77 -37.73
C GLN A 62 -4.78 40.13 -37.88
N THR A 63 -3.76 40.97 -37.85
CA THR A 63 -2.46 40.58 -37.32
C THR A 63 -2.72 39.78 -36.05
N LEU A 64 -2.50 38.46 -36.12
CA LEU A 64 -2.36 37.65 -34.91
C LEU A 64 -1.36 38.42 -34.06
N PRO A 65 -1.71 38.85 -32.84
CA PRO A 65 -0.72 39.44 -31.97
C PRO A 65 0.33 38.35 -31.80
N GLY A 66 1.52 38.62 -32.33
CA GLY A 66 2.69 37.80 -32.09
C GLY A 66 2.73 37.53 -30.61
N LEU A 67 3.13 36.32 -30.26
CA LEU A 67 3.33 35.85 -28.90
C LEU A 67 4.43 36.75 -28.26
N GLU A 68 4.06 37.99 -27.92
CA GLU A 68 4.91 38.95 -27.24
C GLU A 68 5.34 38.28 -25.95
N GLY A 69 6.65 38.29 -25.76
CA GLY A 69 7.37 37.40 -24.89
C GLY A 69 6.72 37.26 -23.53
N ALA A 70 6.77 36.04 -23.00
CA ALA A 70 6.73 35.84 -21.57
C ALA A 70 7.67 36.89 -20.94
N PRO A 71 7.15 37.80 -20.07
CA PRO A 71 7.91 38.95 -19.61
C PRO A 71 9.23 38.47 -19.01
N ALA A 72 10.34 38.96 -19.58
CA ALA A 72 11.68 38.68 -19.08
C ALA A 72 11.78 39.26 -17.67
N LEU A 73 11.59 38.39 -16.69
CA LEU A 73 11.52 38.75 -15.29
C LEU A 73 12.83 39.43 -14.88
N SER A 74 12.76 40.67 -14.39
CA SER A 74 13.97 41.41 -14.03
C SER A 74 14.81 40.64 -12.99
N SER A 75 16.15 40.74 -13.09
CA SER A 75 17.07 40.07 -12.16
C SER A 75 16.83 40.45 -10.69
N ALA A 76 16.35 41.67 -10.44
CA ALA A 76 15.92 42.13 -9.13
C ALA A 76 14.68 41.36 -8.65
N THR A 77 13.69 41.17 -9.52
CA THR A 77 12.48 40.39 -9.21
C THR A 77 12.83 38.94 -8.92
N LEU A 78 13.75 38.33 -9.69
CA LEU A 78 14.28 36.99 -9.42
C LEU A 78 14.95 36.89 -8.05
N ARG A 79 15.77 37.88 -7.63
CA ARG A 79 16.37 37.89 -6.29
C ARG A 79 15.33 38.01 -5.19
N ILE A 80 14.32 38.87 -5.35
CA ILE A 80 13.26 39.03 -4.34
C ILE A 80 12.43 37.75 -4.24
N LEU A 81 12.07 37.15 -5.38
CA LEU A 81 11.39 35.85 -5.43
C LEU A 81 12.22 34.73 -4.81
N ALA A 82 13.55 34.77 -4.95
CA ALA A 82 14.46 33.86 -4.27
C ALA A 82 14.51 34.10 -2.75
N SER A 83 14.26 35.32 -2.30
CA SER A 83 14.25 35.71 -0.87
C SER A 83 12.93 35.43 -0.14
N MET A 84 11.82 35.15 -0.85
CA MET A 84 10.50 34.96 -0.23
C MET A 84 10.46 33.80 0.80
N PRO A 85 9.76 33.99 1.96
CA PRO A 85 9.73 33.04 3.07
C PRO A 85 9.37 31.60 2.71
N SER A 86 8.42 31.42 1.78
CA SER A 86 7.95 30.09 1.36
C SER A 86 9.03 29.26 0.64
N ARG A 87 10.08 29.89 0.11
CA ARG A 87 11.24 29.19 -0.49
C ARG A 87 12.46 29.17 0.44
N THR A 88 12.55 30.07 1.41
CA THR A 88 13.69 30.13 2.35
C THR A 88 13.55 29.19 3.56
N ILE A 89 12.35 28.72 3.91
CA ILE A 89 12.18 27.71 4.98
C ILE A 89 12.99 26.43 4.71
N GLY A 90 13.25 26.08 3.44
CA GLY A 90 14.14 24.96 3.08
C GLY A 90 15.63 25.34 2.96
N ARG A 91 15.94 26.58 2.59
CA ARG A 91 17.32 26.96 2.22
C ARG A 91 18.16 27.52 3.35
N SER A 92 17.66 28.28 4.32
CA SER A 92 18.58 28.88 5.31
C SER A 92 19.30 27.82 6.16
N ARG A 93 18.58 26.78 6.60
CA ARG A 93 19.21 25.63 7.28
C ARG A 93 19.80 24.62 6.29
N GLY A 94 19.12 24.35 5.17
CA GLY A 94 19.57 23.36 4.18
C GLY A 94 20.83 23.77 3.41
N ALA A 95 21.00 25.05 3.08
CA ALA A 95 22.15 25.57 2.34
C ALA A 95 23.40 25.62 3.22
N ILE A 96 23.29 26.03 4.48
CA ILE A 96 24.40 25.97 5.45
C ILE A 96 24.84 24.51 5.63
N ILE A 97 23.88 23.58 5.77
CA ILE A 97 24.17 22.15 5.86
C ILE A 97 24.78 21.63 4.55
N SER A 98 24.27 22.04 3.38
CA SER A 98 24.77 21.65 2.06
C SER A 98 26.18 22.17 1.79
N GLN A 99 26.50 23.42 2.10
CA GLN A 99 27.86 23.96 1.96
C GLN A 99 28.83 23.21 2.88
N TYR A 100 28.43 22.93 4.13
CA TYR A 100 29.23 22.12 5.04
C TYR A 100 29.37 20.66 4.55
N TYR A 101 28.32 20.09 3.96
CA TYR A 101 28.29 18.75 3.36
C TYR A 101 29.21 18.65 2.13
N ASN A 102 29.13 19.63 1.22
CA ASN A 102 29.95 19.68 0.02
C ASN A 102 31.43 19.88 0.38
N ARG A 103 31.72 20.70 1.40
CA ARG A 103 33.07 20.90 1.94
C ARG A 103 33.63 19.62 2.58
N THR A 104 32.83 18.90 3.37
CA THR A 104 33.26 17.63 3.99
C THR A 104 33.41 16.48 2.97
N VAL A 105 32.59 16.44 1.92
CA VAL A 105 32.75 15.47 0.82
C VAL A 105 34.01 15.77 -0.01
N ARG A 106 34.29 17.04 -0.32
CA ARG A 106 35.55 17.45 -0.98
C ARG A 106 36.78 17.03 -0.16
N LEU A 107 36.72 17.18 1.16
CA LEU A 107 37.79 16.73 2.07
C LEU A 107 37.92 15.20 2.12
N ARG A 108 36.82 14.44 2.11
CA ARG A 108 36.88 12.97 2.04
C ARG A 108 37.48 12.45 0.74
N ARG A 109 37.24 13.12 -0.40
CA ARG A 109 37.90 12.76 -1.66
C ARG A 109 39.42 12.94 -1.60
N ARG A 110 39.95 13.83 -0.74
CA ARG A 110 41.39 14.00 -0.53
C ARG A 110 42.02 12.89 0.32
N SER A 111 41.35 12.39 1.37
CA SER A 111 42.01 11.51 2.35
C SER A 111 42.00 10.01 2.01
N SER A 112 41.30 9.57 0.96
CA SER A 112 41.00 8.13 0.76
C SER A 112 41.80 7.44 -0.34
N ARG A 113 42.95 7.97 -0.78
CA ARG A 113 43.78 7.26 -1.78
C ARG A 113 44.86 6.40 -1.11
N PRO A 114 44.94 5.09 -1.40
CA PRO A 114 45.96 4.20 -0.85
C PRO A 114 47.37 4.61 -1.28
N LEU A 115 48.36 4.29 -0.44
CA LEU A 115 49.80 4.49 -0.71
C LEU A 115 50.20 3.88 -2.06
N LEU A 116 50.73 4.73 -2.95
CA LEU A 116 50.85 4.53 -4.39
C LEU A 116 52.05 3.66 -4.84
N GLY A 117 52.58 2.80 -3.97
CA GLY A 117 53.85 2.11 -4.21
C GLY A 117 53.89 1.11 -5.38
N ASN A 118 52.75 0.71 -5.96
CA ASN A 118 52.67 -0.40 -6.92
C ASN A 118 51.91 -0.10 -8.23
N VAL A 119 51.79 1.16 -8.67
CA VAL A 119 51.06 1.49 -9.91
C VAL A 119 51.99 2.00 -11.03
N VAL A 120 51.79 1.42 -12.21
CA VAL A 120 52.55 1.60 -13.46
C VAL A 120 52.61 3.07 -13.92
N PRO A 121 53.73 3.53 -14.51
CA PRO A 121 53.98 4.96 -14.83
C PRO A 121 53.01 5.62 -15.83
N SER A 122 52.18 4.87 -16.55
CA SER A 122 51.17 5.43 -17.46
C SER A 122 49.97 6.07 -16.76
N ALA A 123 49.85 5.87 -15.44
CA ALA A 123 48.84 6.53 -14.61
C ALA A 123 49.39 7.69 -13.76
N ARG A 124 50.55 8.27 -14.14
CA ARG A 124 51.09 9.45 -13.47
C ARG A 124 50.16 10.64 -13.69
N PRO A 125 49.52 11.19 -12.64
CA PRO A 125 48.84 12.47 -12.74
C PRO A 125 49.86 13.56 -13.07
N SER A 126 49.43 14.54 -13.85
CA SER A 126 50.20 15.72 -14.24
C SER A 126 50.97 16.36 -13.08
N LEU A 127 52.11 16.98 -13.40
CA LEU A 127 53.12 17.60 -12.53
C LEU A 127 52.59 18.55 -11.43
N ARG A 128 51.30 18.94 -11.48
CA ARG A 128 50.59 19.80 -10.52
C ARG A 128 50.47 19.26 -9.08
N LEU A 129 51.03 18.09 -8.75
CA LEU A 129 50.89 17.50 -7.42
C LEU A 129 52.11 17.67 -6.51
N TYR A 130 53.31 17.91 -7.06
CA TYR A 130 54.49 18.06 -6.20
C TYR A 130 54.51 19.39 -5.44
N ASP A 131 53.91 20.45 -6.00
CA ASP A 131 53.91 21.76 -5.34
C ASP A 131 52.90 21.90 -4.18
N LEU A 132 52.05 20.89 -3.96
CA LEU A 132 51.10 20.89 -2.83
C LEU A 132 51.46 19.92 -1.70
N GLU A 133 52.49 19.07 -1.82
CA GLU A 133 52.93 18.26 -0.67
C GLU A 133 53.67 19.11 0.38
N LEU A 134 54.07 20.33 0.03
CA LEU A 134 54.58 21.33 0.99
C LEU A 134 53.49 22.28 1.51
N ASP A 135 52.22 22.04 1.21
CA ASP A 135 51.14 22.96 1.61
C ASP A 135 51.00 23.03 3.13
N SER A 136 51.09 24.26 3.63
CA SER A 136 50.75 24.69 5.00
C SER A 136 49.35 24.27 5.48
N THR A 137 48.53 23.63 4.64
CA THR A 137 47.18 23.18 4.97
C THR A 137 47.12 22.14 6.08
N ILE A 138 48.11 21.23 6.20
CA ILE A 138 48.15 20.27 7.32
C ILE A 138 48.41 21.02 8.64
N LEU A 139 49.31 22.01 8.60
CA LEU A 139 49.59 22.88 9.75
C LEU A 139 48.34 23.71 10.11
N GLU A 140 47.64 24.29 9.12
CA GLU A 140 46.39 25.01 9.34
C GLU A 140 45.28 24.11 9.91
N GLU A 141 45.21 22.84 9.49
CA GLU A 141 44.25 21.89 10.04
C GLU A 141 44.54 21.58 11.50
N ASP A 142 45.80 21.35 11.84
CA ASP A 142 46.19 21.09 13.22
C ASP A 142 46.07 22.33 14.10
N GLU A 143 46.30 23.54 13.56
CA GLU A 143 45.98 24.79 14.23
C GLU A 143 44.47 24.93 14.48
N LYS A 144 43.63 24.75 13.46
CA LYS A 144 42.16 24.80 13.60
C LYS A 144 41.65 23.75 14.59
N ARG A 145 42.22 22.53 14.57
CA ARG A 145 41.93 21.48 15.56
C ARG A 145 42.37 21.90 16.96
N SER A 146 43.53 22.54 17.10
CA SER A 146 44.03 23.01 18.39
C SER A 146 43.15 24.14 18.96
N LEU A 147 42.70 25.06 18.10
CA LEU A 147 41.76 26.14 18.43
C LEU A 147 40.41 25.57 18.87
N LEU A 148 39.88 24.59 18.13
CA LEU A 148 38.66 23.90 18.51
C LEU A 148 38.80 23.17 19.86
N VAL A 149 39.95 22.52 20.11
CA VAL A 149 40.22 21.88 21.40
C VAL A 149 40.27 22.91 22.54
N LYS A 150 40.88 24.08 22.32
CA LYS A 150 40.90 25.19 23.29
C LYS A 150 39.49 25.73 23.58
N GLU A 151 38.68 25.96 22.55
CA GLU A 151 37.27 26.37 22.69
C GLU A 151 36.45 25.34 23.48
N LEU A 152 36.61 24.06 23.14
CA LEU A 152 35.95 22.97 23.88
C LEU A 152 36.44 22.91 25.33
N GLN A 153 37.70 23.21 25.63
CA GLN A 153 38.21 23.27 27.00
C GLN A 153 37.58 24.40 27.82
N GLY A 154 37.23 25.53 27.19
CA GLY A 154 36.56 26.66 27.83
C GLY A 154 35.10 26.41 28.24
N LEU A 155 34.41 25.45 27.59
CA LEU A 155 33.01 25.14 27.86
C LEU A 155 32.79 24.27 29.11
N SER A 156 31.57 24.32 29.66
CA SER A 156 31.15 23.36 30.70
C SER A 156 31.10 21.92 30.15
N ALA A 157 31.26 20.92 31.03
CA ALA A 157 31.29 19.52 30.62
C ALA A 157 30.03 19.06 29.86
N ALA A 158 28.85 19.52 30.30
CA ALA A 158 27.58 19.20 29.64
C ALA A 158 27.45 19.83 28.25
N GLN A 159 27.81 21.12 28.11
CA GLN A 159 27.77 21.82 26.82
C GLN A 159 28.77 21.25 25.82
N ARG A 160 29.99 20.95 26.27
CA ARG A 160 31.03 20.28 25.46
C ARG A 160 30.52 18.96 24.89
N ASP A 161 29.90 18.11 25.72
CA ASP A 161 29.38 16.82 25.28
C ASP A 161 28.20 16.94 24.32
N HIS A 162 27.30 17.91 24.56
CA HIS A 162 26.18 18.20 23.67
C HIS A 162 26.69 18.68 22.29
N MET A 163 27.68 19.58 22.27
CA MET A 163 28.26 20.11 21.05
C MET A 163 28.98 19.03 20.22
N VAL A 164 29.83 18.21 20.86
CA VAL A 164 30.55 17.13 20.17
C VAL A 164 29.58 16.06 19.63
N ARG A 165 28.46 15.79 20.32
CA ARG A 165 27.41 14.86 19.81
C ARG A 165 26.80 15.37 18.52
N ASN A 166 26.47 16.66 18.47
CA ASN A 166 25.81 17.29 17.33
C ASN A 166 26.77 17.61 16.17
N MET A 167 28.08 17.61 16.40
CA MET A 167 29.09 17.88 15.37
C MET A 167 29.10 16.79 14.28
N PRO A 168 29.20 17.10 12.98
CA PRO A 168 29.13 16.11 11.90
C PRO A 168 30.47 15.42 11.61
N LEU A 169 31.20 15.00 12.66
CA LEU A 169 32.48 14.31 12.56
C LEU A 169 32.34 12.80 12.69
N SER A 170 33.35 12.04 12.23
CA SER A 170 33.40 10.60 12.44
C SER A 170 33.40 10.25 13.94
N LEU A 171 32.92 9.06 14.30
CA LEU A 171 32.97 8.61 15.69
C LEU A 171 34.40 8.56 16.25
N GLY A 172 35.40 8.28 15.39
CA GLY A 172 36.83 8.31 15.75
C GLY A 172 37.32 9.71 16.11
N GLU A 173 37.04 10.70 15.26
CA GLU A 173 37.41 12.10 15.51
C GLU A 173 36.67 12.68 16.72
N LYS A 174 35.38 12.36 16.91
CA LYS A 174 34.63 12.76 18.11
C LYS A 174 35.25 12.21 19.39
N ARG A 175 35.73 10.96 19.37
CA ARG A 175 36.45 10.38 20.51
C ARG A 175 37.78 11.10 20.75
N CYS A 176 38.55 11.34 19.70
CA CYS A 176 39.82 12.08 19.78
C CYS A 176 39.64 13.49 20.34
N LEU A 177 38.62 14.24 19.88
CA LEU A 177 38.31 15.57 20.41
C LEU A 177 37.87 15.55 21.87
N ARG A 178 37.08 14.54 22.28
CA ARG A 178 36.74 14.36 23.71
C ARG A 178 37.97 14.11 24.56
N GLU A 179 38.86 13.24 24.10
CA GLU A 179 40.10 12.91 24.81
C GLU A 179 41.06 14.11 24.91
N LYS A 180 41.18 14.90 23.83
CA LYS A 180 42.01 16.12 23.79
C LYS A 180 41.40 17.30 24.56
N SER A 181 40.08 17.41 24.62
CA SER A 181 39.39 18.51 25.33
C SER A 181 39.23 18.29 26.83
N TRP A 182 39.64 17.13 27.36
CA TRP A 182 39.65 16.91 28.81
C TRP A 182 40.69 17.79 29.51
N SER A 183 40.25 18.53 30.52
CA SER A 183 41.16 19.24 31.42
C SER A 183 42.06 18.24 32.18
N PRO A 184 43.25 18.65 32.66
CA PRO A 184 44.15 17.78 33.43
C PRO A 184 43.46 17.12 34.64
N LYS A 185 42.57 17.87 35.31
CA LYS A 185 41.71 17.36 36.39
C LYS A 185 40.73 16.27 35.90
N GLY A 186 40.14 16.46 34.73
CA GLY A 186 39.26 15.46 34.09
C GLY A 186 40.03 14.19 33.70
N LYS A 187 41.24 14.33 33.15
CA LYS A 187 42.13 13.21 32.83
C LYS A 187 42.49 12.39 34.07
N ARG A 188 42.83 13.04 35.19
CA ARG A 188 43.07 12.36 36.49
C ARG A 188 41.83 11.63 37.00
N ARG A 189 40.66 12.29 37.03
CA ARG A 189 39.40 11.63 37.43
C ARG A 189 39.07 10.42 36.56
N HIS A 190 39.34 10.50 35.25
CA HIS A 190 39.08 9.38 34.34
C HIS A 190 40.10 8.24 34.51
N LEU A 191 41.39 8.53 34.72
CA LEU A 191 42.38 7.48 35.05
C LEU A 191 42.03 6.80 36.37
N GLN A 192 41.67 7.58 37.39
CA GLN A 192 41.32 7.04 38.71
C GLN A 192 40.01 6.25 38.66
N GLY A 193 39.02 6.73 37.90
CA GLY A 193 37.77 6.00 37.63
C GLY A 193 37.95 4.73 36.79
N ARG A 194 39.02 4.62 35.98
CA ARG A 194 39.33 3.38 35.24
C ARG A 194 39.98 2.33 36.14
N SER A 195 40.73 2.75 37.17
CA SER A 195 41.25 1.86 38.21
C SER A 195 40.19 1.43 39.22
N GLY A 196 39.12 2.21 39.37
CA GLY A 196 37.92 1.77 40.07
C GLY A 196 37.35 0.60 39.30
N ALA A 197 37.55 -0.61 39.83
CA ALA A 197 36.87 -1.80 39.35
C ALA A 197 35.39 -1.46 39.23
N PHE A 198 34.92 -1.29 37.99
CA PHE A 198 33.49 -1.15 37.71
C PHE A 198 32.84 -2.31 38.46
N SER A 199 32.04 -2.00 39.49
CA SER A 199 31.37 -3.02 40.30
C SER A 199 30.79 -4.04 39.34
N CYS A 200 31.15 -5.31 39.51
CA CYS A 200 30.79 -6.42 38.62
C CYS A 200 29.32 -6.34 38.19
N CYS A 201 28.45 -5.89 39.11
CA CYS A 201 27.02 -5.67 38.91
C CYS A 201 26.68 -4.60 37.83
N SER A 202 27.40 -3.49 37.77
CA SER A 202 27.20 -2.45 36.74
C SER A 202 27.62 -2.93 35.35
N ARG A 203 28.72 -3.69 35.28
CA ARG A 203 29.21 -4.30 34.03
C ARG A 203 28.22 -5.36 33.56
N LEU A 204 27.69 -6.20 34.46
CA LEU A 204 26.66 -7.19 34.15
C LEU A 204 25.36 -6.56 33.63
N ARG A 205 24.87 -5.47 34.26
CA ARG A 205 23.69 -4.73 33.79
C ARG A 205 23.89 -4.18 32.37
N TYR A 206 25.04 -3.57 32.09
CA TYR A 206 25.36 -3.05 30.76
C TYR A 206 25.43 -4.16 29.71
N THR A 207 26.06 -5.29 30.03
CA THR A 207 26.12 -6.46 29.16
C THR A 207 24.73 -7.04 28.90
N CYS A 208 23.87 -7.10 29.92
CA CYS A 208 22.50 -7.62 29.79
C CYS A 208 21.61 -6.73 28.92
N MET A 209 21.67 -5.41 29.07
CA MET A 209 20.98 -4.48 28.16
C MET A 209 21.48 -4.58 26.71
N LEU A 210 22.80 -4.68 26.52
CA LEU A 210 23.38 -4.82 25.18
C LEU A 210 23.00 -6.17 24.55
N ALA A 211 22.99 -7.24 25.34
CA ALA A 211 22.53 -8.56 24.93
C ALA A 211 21.05 -8.52 24.53
N LEU A 212 20.17 -7.91 25.33
CA LEU A 212 18.75 -7.75 25.02
C LEU A 212 18.53 -6.92 23.74
N HIS A 213 19.28 -5.84 23.54
CA HIS A 213 19.23 -5.05 22.33
C HIS A 213 19.74 -5.83 21.10
N SER A 214 20.83 -6.60 21.25
CA SER A 214 21.35 -7.46 20.19
C SER A 214 20.39 -8.59 19.83
N LEU A 215 19.73 -9.18 20.83
CA LEU A 215 18.69 -10.20 20.65
C LEU A 215 17.45 -9.60 20.00
N GLY A 216 17.05 -8.39 20.40
CA GLY A 216 15.97 -7.64 19.77
C GLY A 216 16.26 -7.34 18.30
N LEU A 217 17.48 -6.92 17.97
CA LEU A 217 17.92 -6.73 16.58
C LEU A 217 18.00 -8.05 15.81
N ALA A 218 18.48 -9.13 16.43
CA ALA A 218 18.52 -10.46 15.83
C ALA A 218 17.09 -10.98 15.54
N LEU A 219 16.16 -10.84 16.49
CA LEU A 219 14.75 -11.20 16.33
C LEU A 219 14.09 -10.35 15.23
N LEU A 220 14.33 -9.04 15.22
CA LEU A 220 13.83 -8.14 14.20
C LEU A 220 14.38 -8.53 12.81
N SER A 221 15.68 -8.82 12.74
CA SER A 221 16.33 -9.30 11.51
C SER A 221 15.78 -10.65 11.06
N GLY A 222 15.48 -11.55 11.99
CA GLY A 222 14.82 -12.83 11.76
C GLY A 222 13.42 -12.65 11.21
N LEU A 223 12.61 -11.75 11.80
CA LEU A 223 11.28 -11.38 11.29
C LEU A 223 11.35 -10.75 9.90
N TYR A 224 12.38 -9.92 9.64
CA TYR A 224 12.59 -9.34 8.31
C TYR A 224 13.00 -10.41 7.29
N ALA A 225 13.90 -11.32 7.64
CA ALA A 225 14.32 -12.44 6.80
C ALA A 225 13.17 -13.42 6.55
N ALA A 226 12.33 -13.63 7.55
CA ALA A 226 11.13 -14.47 7.50
C ALA A 226 9.99 -13.87 6.68
N ARG A 227 10.11 -12.64 6.12
CA ARG A 227 9.07 -12.11 5.23
C ARG A 227 9.01 -12.98 3.97
N PRO A 228 7.97 -13.82 3.80
CA PRO A 228 7.91 -14.73 2.67
C PRO A 228 7.79 -13.93 1.37
N TRP A 229 8.35 -14.50 0.29
CA TRP A 229 8.16 -14.04 -1.08
C TRP A 229 8.59 -12.61 -1.42
N ARG A 230 9.47 -11.98 -0.63
CA ARG A 230 9.95 -10.61 -0.93
C ARG A 230 10.51 -10.46 -2.34
N TYR A 231 11.32 -11.43 -2.79
CA TYR A 231 11.88 -11.42 -4.15
C TYR A 231 10.78 -11.60 -5.21
N ALA A 232 9.89 -12.59 -5.03
CA ALA A 232 8.79 -12.84 -5.95
C ALA A 232 7.87 -11.62 -6.10
N LEU A 233 7.57 -10.96 -4.98
CA LEU A 233 6.74 -9.76 -4.97
C LEU A 233 7.41 -8.57 -5.71
N LYS A 234 8.73 -8.38 -5.52
CA LYS A 234 9.51 -7.38 -6.25
C LYS A 234 9.56 -7.68 -7.76
N GLN A 235 9.73 -8.94 -8.13
CA GLN A 235 9.74 -9.38 -9.52
C GLN A 235 8.39 -9.11 -10.20
N ILE A 236 7.29 -9.50 -9.56
CA ILE A 236 5.93 -9.27 -10.07
C ILE A 236 5.65 -7.76 -10.19
N GLY A 237 5.96 -6.98 -9.15
CA GLY A 237 5.75 -5.54 -9.17
C GLY A 237 6.59 -4.82 -10.22
N GLY A 238 7.81 -5.29 -10.49
CA GLY A 238 8.69 -4.72 -11.52
C GLY A 238 8.24 -5.03 -12.95
N GLN A 239 7.67 -6.21 -13.21
CA GLN A 239 7.28 -6.64 -14.57
C GLN A 239 5.82 -6.35 -14.93
N PHE A 240 4.90 -6.53 -13.98
CA PHE A 240 3.45 -6.45 -14.23
C PHE A 240 2.81 -5.20 -13.61
N GLY A 241 3.58 -4.41 -12.86
CA GLY A 241 3.13 -3.15 -12.29
C GLY A 241 2.45 -3.28 -10.92
N SER A 242 2.02 -2.13 -10.40
CA SER A 242 1.56 -1.96 -9.03
C SER A 242 0.16 -2.53 -8.76
N SER A 243 -0.68 -2.67 -9.78
CA SER A 243 -2.03 -3.23 -9.67
C SER A 243 -1.98 -4.74 -9.39
N VAL A 244 -1.23 -5.50 -10.18
CA VAL A 244 -1.02 -6.95 -9.97
C VAL A 244 -0.30 -7.20 -8.65
N LEU A 245 0.67 -6.35 -8.32
CA LEU A 245 1.32 -6.36 -7.01
C LEU A 245 0.32 -6.26 -5.84
N SER A 246 -0.73 -5.45 -5.98
CA SER A 246 -1.76 -5.28 -4.95
C SER A 246 -2.57 -6.55 -4.69
N TYR A 247 -2.83 -7.34 -5.73
CA TYR A 247 -3.44 -8.66 -5.58
C TYR A 247 -2.58 -9.60 -4.73
N PHE A 248 -1.29 -9.72 -5.02
CA PHE A 248 -0.39 -10.60 -4.25
C PHE A 248 -0.14 -10.06 -2.83
N LEU A 249 -0.15 -8.74 -2.64
CA LEU A 249 -0.12 -8.13 -1.31
C LEU A 249 -1.38 -8.44 -0.51
N PHE A 250 -2.56 -8.39 -1.15
CA PHE A 250 -3.82 -8.76 -0.53
C PHE A 250 -3.84 -10.24 -0.14
N LEU A 251 -3.44 -11.13 -1.05
CA LEU A 251 -3.25 -12.56 -0.80
C LEU A 251 -2.33 -12.83 0.40
N LYS A 252 -1.18 -12.15 0.48
CA LYS A 252 -0.26 -12.24 1.62
C LYS A 252 -0.90 -11.74 2.92
N THR A 253 -1.77 -10.74 2.84
CA THR A 253 -2.47 -10.18 4.01
C THR A 253 -3.53 -11.16 4.51
N LEU A 254 -4.28 -11.81 3.61
CA LEU A 254 -5.19 -12.90 3.97
C LEU A 254 -4.47 -14.08 4.61
N LEU A 255 -3.29 -14.46 4.09
CA LEU A 255 -2.45 -15.47 4.72
C LEU A 255 -2.11 -15.10 6.17
N ALA A 256 -1.74 -13.83 6.41
CA ALA A 256 -1.45 -13.34 7.74
C ALA A 256 -2.69 -13.33 8.65
N PHE A 257 -3.87 -12.95 8.14
CA PHE A 257 -5.13 -13.02 8.91
C PHE A 257 -5.46 -14.45 9.33
N ASN A 258 -5.39 -15.41 8.42
CA ASN A 258 -5.65 -16.81 8.76
C ASN A 258 -4.60 -17.37 9.73
N ALA A 259 -3.33 -16.98 9.61
CA ALA A 259 -2.30 -17.36 10.57
C ALA A 259 -2.57 -16.79 11.97
N LEU A 260 -2.96 -15.52 12.07
CA LEU A 260 -3.32 -14.87 13.34
C LEU A 260 -4.59 -15.46 13.96
N MET A 261 -5.55 -15.91 13.15
CA MET A 261 -6.71 -16.67 13.61
C MET A 261 -6.33 -18.06 14.11
N LEU A 262 -5.44 -18.75 13.41
CA LEU A 262 -5.05 -20.12 13.73
C LEU A 262 -4.28 -20.21 15.05
N LEU A 263 -3.46 -19.21 15.40
CA LEU A 263 -2.63 -19.23 16.62
C LEU A 263 -3.44 -19.44 17.93
N PRO A 264 -4.44 -18.60 18.29
CA PRO A 264 -5.24 -18.80 19.49
C PRO A 264 -6.08 -20.08 19.41
N LEU A 265 -6.61 -20.44 18.24
CA LEU A 265 -7.35 -21.69 18.03
C LEU A 265 -6.44 -22.90 18.27
N LEU A 266 -5.20 -22.86 17.80
CA LEU A 266 -4.22 -23.91 18.02
C LEU A 266 -3.82 -24.01 19.50
N ALA A 267 -3.61 -22.86 20.16
CA ALA A 267 -3.14 -22.83 21.53
C ALA A 267 -4.22 -23.27 22.54
N PHE A 268 -5.44 -22.72 22.45
CA PHE A 268 -6.46 -22.88 23.49
C PHE A 268 -7.52 -23.93 23.19
N LEU A 269 -7.65 -24.35 21.93
CA LEU A 269 -8.72 -25.26 21.51
C LEU A 269 -8.15 -26.55 20.94
N VAL A 270 -7.49 -26.49 19.78
CA VAL A 270 -6.97 -27.66 19.06
C VAL A 270 -5.87 -28.36 19.86
N GLY A 271 -4.90 -27.60 20.37
CA GLY A 271 -3.76 -28.16 21.11
C GLY A 271 -4.18 -28.81 22.42
N VAL A 272 -5.13 -28.22 23.14
CA VAL A 272 -5.66 -28.79 24.38
C VAL A 272 -6.45 -30.08 24.10
N GLN A 273 -7.32 -30.09 23.08
CA GLN A 273 -8.08 -31.29 22.72
C GLN A 273 -7.18 -32.39 22.12
N ALA A 274 -6.09 -32.03 21.43
CA ALA A 274 -5.11 -32.99 20.93
C ALA A 274 -4.27 -33.61 22.05
N ALA A 275 -4.00 -32.86 23.14
CA ALA A 275 -3.30 -33.38 24.32
C ALA A 275 -4.19 -34.32 25.15
N PHE A 276 -5.50 -34.08 25.17
CA PHE A 276 -6.48 -34.89 25.89
C PHE A 276 -7.55 -35.45 24.94
N PRO A 277 -7.24 -36.50 24.17
CA PRO A 277 -8.20 -37.10 23.25
C PRO A 277 -9.37 -37.73 24.03
N PRO A 278 -10.61 -37.61 23.53
CA PRO A 278 -11.77 -38.27 24.11
C PRO A 278 -11.74 -39.78 23.79
N ASP A 279 -12.44 -40.58 24.61
CA ASP A 279 -12.58 -42.00 24.39
C ASP A 279 -13.23 -42.29 23.01
N PRO A 280 -12.72 -43.28 22.24
CA PRO A 280 -13.24 -43.57 20.92
C PRO A 280 -14.69 -44.10 21.03
N ALA A 281 -15.64 -43.41 20.40
CA ALA A 281 -17.06 -43.79 20.39
C ALA A 281 -17.36 -45.04 19.53
N GLY A 282 -16.40 -45.55 18.77
CA GLY A 282 -16.58 -46.69 17.87
C GLY A 282 -15.34 -47.01 17.03
N PRO A 283 -15.44 -47.97 16.08
CA PRO A 283 -14.33 -48.32 15.20
C PRO A 283 -13.94 -47.14 14.31
N VAL A 284 -12.66 -46.78 14.33
CA VAL A 284 -12.11 -45.70 13.51
C VAL A 284 -12.03 -46.17 12.05
N PRO A 285 -12.66 -45.47 11.09
CA PRO A 285 -12.61 -45.84 9.68
C PRO A 285 -11.19 -45.76 9.10
N THR A 286 -10.91 -46.60 8.10
CA THR A 286 -9.64 -46.65 7.38
C THR A 286 -9.49 -45.49 6.40
N PHE A 287 -8.28 -44.95 6.26
CA PHE A 287 -8.01 -43.81 5.40
C PHE A 287 -7.81 -44.24 3.94
N SER A 288 -8.73 -43.86 3.06
CA SER A 288 -8.69 -44.17 1.61
C SER A 288 -8.11 -43.04 0.74
N GLY A 289 -7.84 -41.86 1.31
CA GLY A 289 -7.37 -40.67 0.60
C GLY A 289 -8.48 -39.81 -0.01
N LEU A 290 -9.59 -40.41 -0.46
CA LEU A 290 -10.76 -39.68 -0.99
C LEU A 290 -11.38 -38.72 0.06
N GLU A 291 -11.18 -39.04 1.33
CA GLU A 291 -11.56 -38.22 2.48
C GLU A 291 -10.97 -36.79 2.44
N LEU A 292 -9.81 -36.58 1.81
CA LEU A 292 -9.24 -35.24 1.67
C LEU A 292 -10.12 -34.35 0.78
N LEU A 293 -10.81 -34.94 -0.20
CA LEU A 293 -11.71 -34.22 -1.08
C LEU A 293 -13.11 -34.09 -0.46
N THR A 294 -13.62 -35.17 0.14
CA THR A 294 -14.97 -35.18 0.72
C THR A 294 -15.03 -34.57 2.11
N GLY A 295 -13.91 -34.40 2.81
CA GLY A 295 -13.87 -34.00 4.22
C GLY A 295 -14.54 -34.99 5.18
N GLY A 296 -14.99 -36.15 4.69
CA GLY A 296 -15.67 -37.19 5.47
C GLY A 296 -14.71 -38.27 5.98
N GLY A 297 -15.27 -39.38 6.46
CA GLY A 297 -14.48 -40.53 6.95
C GLY A 297 -13.69 -40.19 8.22
N ARG A 298 -12.40 -40.51 8.24
CA ARG A 298 -11.54 -40.32 9.43
C ARG A 298 -11.53 -38.89 9.94
N PHE A 299 -11.64 -37.88 9.06
CA PHE A 299 -11.64 -36.47 9.48
C PHE A 299 -12.77 -36.15 10.47
N THR A 300 -13.90 -36.83 10.39
CA THR A 300 -15.03 -36.67 11.33
C THR A 300 -14.68 -37.03 12.78
N HIS A 301 -13.70 -37.93 12.96
CA HIS A 301 -13.17 -38.36 14.26
C HIS A 301 -11.85 -37.65 14.61
N THR A 302 -11.65 -36.42 14.14
CA THR A 302 -10.46 -35.61 14.45
C THR A 302 -10.85 -34.23 14.96
N VAL A 303 -9.86 -33.52 15.50
CA VAL A 303 -9.94 -32.14 16.00
C VAL A 303 -10.39 -31.13 14.93
N MET A 304 -10.48 -31.55 13.65
CA MET A 304 -10.93 -30.76 12.52
C MET A 304 -12.36 -30.23 12.68
N TYR A 305 -13.26 -31.01 13.29
CA TYR A 305 -14.69 -30.68 13.39
C TYR A 305 -15.16 -30.52 14.83
N TYR A 306 -16.23 -29.75 14.98
CA TYR A 306 -16.84 -29.35 16.24
C TYR A 306 -17.23 -30.53 17.15
N GLY A 307 -17.76 -31.61 16.58
CA GLY A 307 -18.30 -32.75 17.30
C GLY A 307 -17.27 -33.55 18.10
N TYR A 308 -15.99 -33.47 17.70
CA TYR A 308 -14.88 -34.14 18.39
C TYR A 308 -14.53 -33.51 19.75
N TYR A 309 -14.94 -32.26 20.00
CA TYR A 309 -14.60 -31.56 21.24
C TYR A 309 -15.48 -32.00 22.41
N SER A 310 -14.86 -32.16 23.58
CA SER A 310 -15.52 -32.65 24.79
C SER A 310 -16.41 -31.58 25.45
N ASN A 311 -17.49 -32.00 26.12
CA ASN A 311 -18.39 -31.13 26.89
C ASN A 311 -17.99 -30.98 28.37
N SER A 312 -16.96 -31.69 28.80
CA SER A 312 -16.60 -31.86 30.20
C SER A 312 -15.38 -31.01 30.58
N THR A 313 -15.20 -30.80 31.88
CA THR A 313 -13.97 -30.18 32.40
C THR A 313 -12.83 -31.17 32.34
N LEU A 314 -11.81 -30.86 31.55
CA LEU A 314 -10.59 -31.65 31.46
C LEU A 314 -9.77 -31.41 32.72
N SER A 315 -9.61 -32.47 33.51
CA SER A 315 -8.70 -32.50 34.65
C SER A 315 -7.51 -33.38 34.28
N PRO A 316 -6.26 -32.87 34.30
CA PRO A 316 -5.09 -33.69 33.99
C PRO A 316 -4.97 -34.88 34.96
N SER A 317 -4.70 -36.05 34.37
CA SER A 317 -4.22 -37.29 34.97
C SER A 317 -4.78 -37.66 36.36
N CYS A 318 -5.82 -38.48 36.37
CA CYS A 318 -6.07 -39.35 37.52
C CYS A 318 -4.97 -40.42 37.57
N ASP A 319 -4.42 -40.70 38.75
CA ASP A 319 -3.77 -41.99 38.96
C ASP A 319 -4.83 -43.08 38.74
N ALA A 320 -4.46 -44.16 38.05
CA ALA A 320 -5.37 -45.25 37.72
C ALA A 320 -6.17 -45.68 38.96
N PRO A 321 -7.50 -45.87 38.86
CA PRO A 321 -8.31 -46.23 40.00
C PRO A 321 -7.81 -47.56 40.55
N ARG A 322 -7.13 -47.52 41.69
CA ARG A 322 -7.10 -48.67 42.59
C ARG A 322 -8.54 -48.86 43.03
N GLU A 323 -9.17 -49.92 42.54
CA GLU A 323 -10.44 -50.51 42.97
C GLU A 323 -11.38 -49.53 43.71
N GLY A 324 -12.26 -48.86 42.97
CA GLY A 324 -13.42 -48.16 43.56
C GLY A 324 -13.18 -46.78 44.19
N GLY A 325 -11.97 -46.21 44.12
CA GLY A 325 -11.69 -44.87 44.65
C GLY A 325 -12.11 -43.69 43.76
N GLN A 326 -12.68 -42.64 44.35
CA GLN A 326 -12.92 -41.34 43.71
C GLN A 326 -11.58 -40.64 43.36
N CYS A 327 -11.45 -40.12 42.12
CA CYS A 327 -10.25 -39.41 41.66
C CYS A 327 -9.95 -38.17 42.52
N SER A 328 -8.75 -38.11 43.08
CA SER A 328 -8.22 -36.89 43.71
C SER A 328 -7.35 -36.12 42.71
N PRO A 329 -7.63 -34.82 42.42
CA PRO A 329 -6.78 -34.02 41.54
C PRO A 329 -5.36 -33.88 42.14
N ARG A 330 -4.32 -34.00 41.31
CA ARG A 330 -2.97 -33.60 41.75
C ARG A 330 -2.98 -32.13 42.18
N LEU A 331 -2.26 -31.84 43.25
CA LEU A 331 -2.05 -30.50 43.81
C LEU A 331 -1.59 -29.54 42.69
N GLY A 332 -2.44 -28.60 42.29
CA GLY A 332 -2.17 -27.65 41.20
C GLY A 332 -2.86 -27.93 39.85
N SER A 333 -3.67 -28.98 39.75
CA SER A 333 -4.53 -29.26 38.58
C SER A 333 -5.66 -28.22 38.49
N LEU A 334 -5.55 -27.29 37.55
CA LEU A 334 -6.60 -26.32 37.27
C LEU A 334 -7.62 -26.95 36.29
N PRO A 335 -8.91 -27.06 36.65
CA PRO A 335 -9.92 -27.66 35.77
C PRO A 335 -10.11 -26.80 34.52
N TYR A 336 -9.87 -27.38 33.33
CA TYR A 336 -10.04 -26.67 32.06
C TYR A 336 -11.41 -26.96 31.45
N ASN A 337 -12.31 -25.98 31.46
CA ASN A 337 -13.66 -26.14 30.93
C ASN A 337 -13.69 -25.93 29.41
N MET A 338 -13.85 -27.03 28.65
CA MET A 338 -13.81 -26.99 27.18
C MET A 338 -14.91 -26.12 26.54
N PRO A 339 -16.20 -26.25 26.90
CA PRO A 339 -17.25 -25.37 26.38
C PRO A 339 -16.96 -23.89 26.53
N LEU A 340 -16.46 -23.47 27.69
CA LEU A 340 -16.10 -22.07 27.92
C LEU A 340 -14.90 -21.65 27.11
N ALA A 341 -13.85 -22.47 27.10
CA ALA A 341 -12.67 -22.21 26.30
C ALA A 341 -13.03 -22.06 24.82
N TYR A 342 -13.93 -22.91 24.32
CA TYR A 342 -14.45 -22.84 22.97
C TYR A 342 -15.13 -21.49 22.70
N LEU A 343 -16.13 -21.13 23.52
CA LEU A 343 -16.89 -19.89 23.34
C LEU A 343 -16.00 -18.64 23.42
N PHE A 344 -15.15 -18.56 24.43
CA PHE A 344 -14.26 -17.40 24.63
C PHE A 344 -13.15 -17.32 23.58
N THR A 345 -12.51 -18.44 23.23
CA THR A 345 -11.45 -18.43 22.20
C THR A 345 -12.03 -18.04 20.85
N MET A 346 -13.20 -18.58 20.48
CA MET A 346 -13.88 -18.23 19.23
C MET A 346 -14.30 -16.76 19.22
N GLY A 347 -14.96 -16.28 20.27
CA GLY A 347 -15.37 -14.88 20.39
C GLY A 347 -14.19 -13.91 20.38
N ALA A 348 -13.14 -14.19 21.16
CA ALA A 348 -11.94 -13.37 21.22
C ALA A 348 -11.18 -13.36 19.89
N THR A 349 -11.06 -14.51 19.22
CA THR A 349 -10.39 -14.60 17.90
C THR A 349 -11.17 -13.79 16.88
N PHE A 350 -12.50 -13.92 16.83
CA PHE A 350 -13.33 -13.17 15.89
C PHE A 350 -13.29 -11.65 16.18
N PHE A 351 -13.34 -11.25 17.45
CA PHE A 351 -13.21 -9.85 17.84
C PHE A 351 -11.84 -9.26 17.48
N LEU A 352 -10.75 -9.99 17.75
CA LEU A 352 -9.40 -9.59 17.35
C LEU A 352 -9.28 -9.45 15.83
N THR A 353 -9.88 -10.37 15.06
CA THR A 353 -9.90 -10.24 13.59
C THR A 353 -10.67 -9.01 13.12
N CYS A 354 -11.75 -8.64 13.79
CA CYS A 354 -12.48 -7.40 13.51
C CYS A 354 -11.58 -6.18 13.71
N ILE A 355 -10.90 -6.09 14.86
CA ILE A 355 -9.99 -4.98 15.16
C ILE A 355 -8.88 -4.88 14.11
N ILE A 356 -8.23 -6.01 13.80
CA ILE A 356 -7.14 -6.07 12.82
C ILE A 356 -7.64 -5.67 11.42
N LEU A 357 -8.82 -6.13 11.01
CA LEU A 357 -9.40 -5.83 9.71
C LEU A 357 -9.76 -4.35 9.58
N VAL A 358 -10.42 -3.77 10.59
CA VAL A 358 -10.76 -2.35 10.64
C VAL A 358 -9.50 -1.49 10.68
N TYR A 359 -8.49 -1.88 11.46
CA TYR A 359 -7.19 -1.21 11.48
C TYR A 359 -6.53 -1.24 10.10
N SER A 360 -6.45 -2.41 9.45
CA SER A 360 -5.87 -2.56 8.11
C SER A 360 -6.62 -1.73 7.06
N MET A 361 -7.95 -1.73 7.11
CA MET A 361 -8.79 -0.91 6.24
C MET A 361 -8.50 0.59 6.48
N SER A 362 -8.47 1.05 7.72
CA SER A 362 -8.21 2.45 8.06
C SER A 362 -6.81 2.91 7.62
N HIS A 363 -5.79 2.07 7.79
CA HIS A 363 -4.44 2.33 7.33
C HIS A 363 -4.38 2.43 5.79
N SER A 364 -5.02 1.50 5.07
CA SER A 364 -5.07 1.56 3.61
C SER A 364 -5.81 2.82 3.13
N PHE A 365 -6.88 3.21 3.82
CA PHE A 365 -7.67 4.38 3.49
C PHE A 365 -6.89 5.68 3.72
N GLY A 366 -6.12 5.75 4.81
CA GLY A 366 -5.20 6.87 5.06
C GLY A 366 -4.18 7.06 3.94
N GLU A 367 -3.57 5.98 3.45
CA GLU A 367 -2.62 6.04 2.33
C GLU A 367 -3.29 6.44 1.01
N SER A 368 -4.51 5.97 0.74
CA SER A 368 -5.25 6.38 -0.44
C SER A 368 -5.71 7.84 -0.37
N TYR A 369 -6.06 8.34 0.82
CA TYR A 369 -6.51 9.73 1.01
C TYR A 369 -5.38 10.74 0.79
N ARG A 370 -4.14 10.38 1.11
CA ARG A 370 -2.95 11.21 0.88
C ARG A 370 -2.74 11.56 -0.59
N VAL A 371 -3.24 10.74 -1.52
CA VAL A 371 -3.26 11.02 -2.96
C VAL A 371 -4.51 11.87 -3.29
N GLY A 372 -4.59 13.05 -2.66
CA GLY A 372 -5.76 13.91 -2.73
C GLY A 372 -5.75 14.86 -3.93
N SER A 373 -6.81 14.78 -4.75
CA SER A 373 -7.20 15.65 -5.89
C SER A 373 -6.63 15.26 -7.26
N THR A 374 -7.54 14.90 -8.17
CA THR A 374 -7.28 14.72 -9.61
C THR A 374 -7.20 16.04 -10.38
N LYS A 375 -7.57 17.17 -9.76
CA LYS A 375 -7.43 18.49 -10.39
C LYS A 375 -5.94 18.82 -10.55
N GLY A 376 -5.50 18.99 -11.78
CA GLY A 376 -4.10 19.26 -12.12
C GLY A 376 -3.26 18.02 -12.39
N ILE A 377 -3.85 16.81 -12.51
CA ILE A 377 -3.08 15.59 -12.83
C ILE A 377 -2.28 15.76 -14.13
N HIS A 378 -2.83 16.46 -15.13
CA HIS A 378 -2.11 16.73 -16.38
C HIS A 378 -0.85 17.58 -16.13
N ALA A 379 -0.98 18.67 -15.38
CA ALA A 379 0.16 19.54 -15.04
C ALA A 379 1.19 18.81 -14.17
N LEU A 380 0.73 18.05 -13.16
CA LEU A 380 1.61 17.24 -12.32
C LEU A 380 2.36 16.20 -13.15
N THR A 381 1.69 15.54 -14.10
CA THR A 381 2.33 14.56 -14.97
C THR A 381 3.39 15.21 -15.84
N VAL A 382 3.13 16.39 -16.42
CA VAL A 382 4.10 17.10 -17.26
C VAL A 382 5.31 17.58 -16.45
N PHE A 383 5.09 18.24 -15.30
CA PHE A 383 6.16 18.90 -14.56
C PHE A 383 6.88 18.05 -13.52
N CYS A 384 6.26 16.97 -13.02
CA CYS A 384 6.78 16.19 -11.88
C CYS A 384 7.02 14.70 -12.18
N SER A 385 6.75 14.19 -13.39
CA SER A 385 6.96 12.76 -13.69
C SER A 385 8.39 12.39 -14.08
N TRP A 386 9.24 13.37 -14.39
CA TRP A 386 10.62 13.08 -14.78
C TRP A 386 11.46 12.67 -13.56
N ASP A 387 12.14 11.52 -13.66
CA ASP A 387 13.09 11.08 -12.66
C ASP A 387 14.52 11.50 -13.07
N TYR A 388 15.03 12.53 -12.39
CA TYR A 388 16.37 13.07 -12.62
C TYR A 388 17.51 12.11 -12.20
N LYS A 389 17.21 10.98 -11.55
CA LYS A 389 18.22 9.96 -11.23
C LYS A 389 18.55 9.05 -12.41
N VAL A 390 17.75 9.08 -13.48
CA VAL A 390 17.95 8.25 -14.66
C VAL A 390 19.07 8.85 -15.52
N THR A 391 20.27 8.28 -15.41
CA THR A 391 21.45 8.72 -16.20
C THR A 391 21.63 7.95 -17.50
N GLN A 392 21.07 6.74 -17.60
CA GLN A 392 21.31 5.86 -18.75
C GLN A 392 20.42 6.23 -19.95
N LYS A 393 21.03 6.45 -21.13
CA LYS A 393 20.34 6.86 -22.37
C LYS A 393 19.20 5.93 -22.83
N ARG A 394 19.31 4.61 -22.57
CA ARG A 394 18.22 3.66 -22.87
C ARG A 394 17.04 3.83 -21.91
N ALA A 395 17.33 3.96 -20.62
CA ALA A 395 16.30 4.14 -19.60
C ALA A 395 15.58 5.49 -19.76
N SER A 396 16.29 6.56 -20.13
CA SER A 396 15.67 7.87 -20.38
C SER A 396 14.70 7.85 -21.57
N ARG A 397 15.04 7.14 -22.66
CA ARG A 397 14.13 6.95 -23.81
C ARG A 397 12.86 6.18 -23.42
N VAL A 398 13.02 5.06 -22.71
CA VAL A 398 11.86 4.27 -22.23
C VAL A 398 10.97 5.10 -21.30
N GLN A 399 11.58 5.92 -20.43
CA GLN A 399 10.85 6.83 -19.55
C GLN A 399 10.08 7.89 -20.36
N GLN A 400 10.71 8.50 -21.36
CA GLN A 400 10.08 9.46 -22.25
C GLN A 400 8.87 8.83 -22.98
N ASP A 401 9.02 7.64 -23.56
CA ASP A 401 7.94 6.93 -24.24
C ASP A 401 6.79 6.58 -23.27
N SER A 402 7.12 6.17 -22.05
CA SER A 402 6.14 5.89 -21.01
C SER A 402 5.35 7.14 -20.63
N ILE A 403 6.02 8.29 -20.43
CA ILE A 403 5.38 9.56 -20.08
C ILE A 403 4.51 10.07 -21.25
N CYS A 404 5.01 9.99 -22.48
CA CYS A 404 4.27 10.36 -23.69
C CYS A 404 2.99 9.53 -23.84
N THR A 405 3.09 8.21 -23.63
CA THR A 405 1.93 7.31 -23.67
C THR A 405 0.91 7.65 -22.58
N GLN A 406 1.38 7.88 -21.34
CA GLN A 406 0.52 8.28 -20.23
C GLN A 406 -0.21 9.60 -20.49
N LEU A 407 0.46 10.60 -21.07
CA LEU A 407 -0.16 11.88 -21.43
C LEU A 407 -1.19 11.71 -22.54
N LYS A 408 -0.91 10.89 -23.56
CA LYS A 408 -1.87 10.56 -24.62
C LYS A 408 -3.14 9.89 -24.07
N GLU A 409 -3.00 8.96 -23.14
CA GLU A 409 -4.13 8.31 -22.46
C GLU A 409 -4.97 9.33 -21.68
N LEU A 410 -4.32 10.16 -20.86
CA LEU A 410 -4.99 11.20 -20.08
C LEU A 410 -5.72 12.21 -20.97
N LEU A 411 -5.12 12.60 -22.09
CA LEU A 411 -5.71 13.53 -23.04
C LEU A 411 -6.89 12.89 -23.78
N ALA A 412 -6.78 11.61 -24.17
CA ALA A 412 -7.87 10.87 -24.80
C ALA A 412 -9.07 10.72 -23.86
N GLU A 413 -8.85 10.42 -22.58
CA GLU A 413 -9.91 10.39 -21.56
C GLU A 413 -10.60 11.76 -21.40
N TRP A 414 -9.81 12.84 -21.41
CA TRP A 414 -10.33 14.20 -21.31
C TRP A 414 -11.18 14.58 -22.53
N HIS A 415 -10.72 14.26 -23.74
CA HIS A 415 -11.49 14.48 -24.97
C HIS A 415 -12.80 13.69 -24.98
N LEU A 416 -12.81 12.44 -24.50
CA LEU A 416 -14.02 11.63 -24.42
C LEU A 416 -15.08 12.25 -23.49
N ARG A 417 -14.66 12.87 -22.37
CA ARG A 417 -15.56 13.57 -21.45
C ARG A 417 -16.12 14.88 -22.03
N LYS A 418 -15.37 15.58 -22.88
CA LYS A 418 -15.78 16.87 -23.47
C LYS A 418 -16.69 16.76 -24.70
N ARG A 419 -16.75 15.59 -25.35
CA ARG A 419 -17.64 15.44 -26.52
C ARG A 419 -19.10 15.66 -26.10
N PRO A 420 -19.82 16.63 -26.71
CA PRO A 420 -21.25 16.81 -26.44
C PRO A 420 -22.01 15.56 -26.87
N ARG A 421 -22.85 15.05 -25.97
CA ARG A 421 -23.65 13.85 -26.24
C ARG A 421 -25.01 14.23 -26.79
N SER A 422 -25.43 13.54 -27.84
CA SER A 422 -26.82 13.56 -28.27
C SER A 422 -27.69 12.91 -27.19
N VAL A 423 -28.81 13.56 -26.84
CA VAL A 423 -29.81 13.06 -25.88
C VAL A 423 -30.29 11.66 -26.26
N CYS A 424 -30.49 11.39 -27.56
CA CYS A 424 -30.88 10.07 -28.07
C CYS A 424 -29.82 9.00 -27.80
N GLY A 425 -28.54 9.34 -27.96
CA GLY A 425 -27.43 8.44 -27.66
C GLY A 425 -27.33 8.10 -26.17
N GLN A 426 -27.55 9.09 -25.31
CA GLN A 426 -27.56 8.89 -23.86
C GLN A 426 -28.75 8.03 -23.42
N LEU A 427 -29.95 8.26 -23.97
CA LEU A 427 -31.11 7.42 -23.68
C LEU A 427 -30.86 5.97 -24.08
N ARG A 428 -30.32 5.73 -25.29
CA ARG A 428 -29.95 4.37 -25.73
C ARG A 428 -28.92 3.72 -24.81
N GLN A 429 -27.90 4.46 -24.37
CA GLN A 429 -26.89 3.95 -23.44
C GLN A 429 -27.50 3.58 -22.08
N VAL A 430 -28.38 4.42 -21.54
CA VAL A 430 -29.09 4.17 -20.28
C VAL A 430 -30.00 2.95 -20.41
N VAL A 431 -30.71 2.80 -21.53
CA VAL A 431 -31.57 1.63 -21.81
C VAL A 431 -30.74 0.34 -21.89
N VAL A 432 -29.61 0.36 -22.63
CA VAL A 432 -28.72 -0.81 -22.72
C VAL A 432 -28.14 -1.17 -21.35
N LEU A 433 -27.73 -0.18 -20.56
CA LEU A 433 -27.22 -0.38 -19.21
C LEU A 433 -28.31 -0.92 -18.27
N GLY A 434 -29.53 -0.40 -18.36
CA GLY A 434 -30.68 -0.87 -17.59
C GLY A 434 -31.07 -2.30 -17.92
N LEU A 435 -31.11 -2.65 -19.21
CA LEU A 435 -31.37 -4.01 -19.68
C LEU A 435 -30.28 -4.98 -19.21
N GLY A 436 -29.02 -4.57 -19.27
CA GLY A 436 -27.91 -5.38 -18.81
C GLY A 436 -27.96 -5.64 -17.30
N TRP A 437 -28.27 -4.62 -16.49
CA TRP A 437 -28.53 -4.83 -15.06
C TRP A 437 -29.71 -5.76 -14.79
N LEU A 438 -30.82 -5.60 -15.51
CA LEU A 438 -31.98 -6.46 -15.38
C LEU A 438 -31.62 -7.92 -15.67
N LEU A 439 -30.81 -8.17 -16.71
CA LEU A 439 -30.30 -9.50 -17.03
C LEU A 439 -29.36 -10.03 -15.93
N CYS A 440 -28.52 -9.18 -15.34
CA CYS A 440 -27.65 -9.58 -14.23
C CYS A 440 -28.44 -9.95 -12.97
N LEU A 441 -29.44 -9.16 -12.62
CA LEU A 441 -30.34 -9.43 -11.49
C LEU A 441 -31.17 -10.68 -11.75
N GLY A 442 -31.69 -10.86 -12.96
CA GLY A 442 -32.41 -12.06 -13.38
C GLY A 442 -31.53 -13.32 -13.32
N SER A 443 -30.29 -13.24 -13.80
CA SER A 443 -29.32 -14.33 -13.69
C SER A 443 -28.96 -14.65 -12.24
N THR A 444 -28.78 -13.62 -11.40
CA THR A 444 -28.52 -13.81 -9.97
C THR A 444 -29.70 -14.48 -9.28
N MET A 445 -30.91 -14.00 -9.53
CA MET A 445 -32.15 -14.61 -9.01
C MET A 445 -32.28 -16.07 -9.47
N GLY A 446 -32.06 -16.34 -10.76
CA GLY A 446 -32.06 -17.70 -11.32
C GLY A 446 -31.04 -18.61 -10.66
N CYS A 447 -29.80 -18.14 -10.44
CA CYS A 447 -28.77 -18.90 -9.71
C CYS A 447 -29.19 -19.17 -8.27
N THR A 448 -29.74 -18.18 -7.56
CA THR A 448 -30.20 -18.37 -6.18
C THR A 448 -31.35 -19.37 -6.08
N VAL A 449 -32.31 -19.32 -7.00
CA VAL A 449 -33.42 -20.28 -7.06
C VAL A 449 -32.90 -21.67 -7.41
N ALA A 450 -31.97 -21.80 -8.35
CA ALA A 450 -31.36 -23.09 -8.71
C ALA A 450 -30.60 -23.72 -7.53
N VAL A 451 -29.86 -22.91 -6.75
CA VAL A 451 -29.18 -23.39 -5.54
C VAL A 451 -30.19 -23.78 -4.47
N LEU A 452 -31.25 -22.99 -4.27
CA LEU A 452 -32.34 -23.34 -3.36
C LEU A 452 -32.96 -24.68 -3.74
N THR A 453 -33.45 -24.84 -4.96
CA THR A 453 -34.12 -26.08 -5.41
C THR A 453 -33.18 -27.28 -5.35
N PHE A 454 -31.92 -27.12 -5.75
CA PHE A 454 -30.94 -28.21 -5.65
C PHE A 454 -30.63 -28.58 -4.21
N SER A 455 -30.47 -27.58 -3.31
CA SER A 455 -30.25 -27.82 -1.89
C SER A 455 -31.42 -28.57 -1.23
N GLU A 456 -32.66 -28.26 -1.63
CA GLU A 456 -33.86 -28.97 -1.19
C GLU A 456 -33.90 -30.42 -1.64
N VAL A 457 -33.56 -30.69 -2.92
CA VAL A 457 -33.48 -32.06 -3.44
C VAL A 457 -32.41 -32.87 -2.71
N MET A 458 -31.28 -32.24 -2.35
CA MET A 458 -30.21 -32.91 -1.60
C MET A 458 -30.57 -33.18 -0.13
N ILE A 459 -31.42 -32.36 0.51
CA ILE A 459 -31.96 -32.65 1.86
C ILE A 459 -32.84 -33.89 1.83
N GLN A 460 -33.72 -34.01 0.83
CA GLN A 460 -34.74 -35.05 0.80
C GLN A 460 -34.15 -36.45 0.59
N ARG A 461 -32.91 -36.53 0.08
CA ARG A 461 -32.20 -37.80 -0.07
C ARG A 461 -31.64 -38.24 1.29
N PRO A 462 -32.03 -39.41 1.82
CA PRO A 462 -31.50 -39.89 3.08
C PRO A 462 -29.98 -40.05 2.99
N ALA A 463 -29.25 -39.50 3.96
CA ALA A 463 -27.79 -39.50 4.02
C ALA A 463 -27.16 -40.91 4.21
N SER A 464 -27.94 -41.98 4.12
CA SER A 464 -27.61 -43.33 4.57
C SER A 464 -26.58 -44.08 3.71
N GLY A 465 -25.89 -43.46 2.75
CA GLY A 465 -24.89 -44.15 1.93
C GLY A 465 -23.71 -43.35 1.37
N GLY A 466 -23.58 -42.05 1.68
CA GLY A 466 -22.83 -41.15 0.81
C GLY A 466 -21.82 -40.21 1.48
N GLN A 467 -20.98 -40.67 2.42
CA GLN A 467 -19.75 -39.93 2.76
C GLN A 467 -18.75 -39.84 1.57
N GLY A 468 -19.12 -40.40 0.42
CA GLY A 468 -18.39 -40.36 -0.84
C GLY A 468 -18.66 -39.11 -1.69
N VAL A 469 -18.53 -39.30 -3.01
CA VAL A 469 -18.50 -38.23 -4.02
C VAL A 469 -19.82 -37.46 -4.14
N GLU A 470 -20.95 -38.05 -3.74
CA GLU A 470 -22.27 -37.39 -3.81
C GLU A 470 -22.34 -36.13 -2.94
N ALA A 471 -21.60 -36.08 -1.83
CA ALA A 471 -21.54 -34.92 -0.95
C ALA A 471 -20.87 -33.69 -1.62
N LEU A 472 -20.15 -33.89 -2.73
CA LEU A 472 -19.57 -32.80 -3.52
C LEU A 472 -20.56 -32.17 -4.52
N ALA A 473 -21.73 -32.76 -4.74
CA ALA A 473 -22.64 -32.32 -5.78
C ALA A 473 -23.09 -30.86 -5.60
N LEU A 474 -23.47 -30.45 -4.38
CA LEU A 474 -23.91 -29.08 -4.10
C LEU A 474 -22.76 -28.06 -4.29
N PRO A 475 -21.57 -28.25 -3.68
CA PRO A 475 -20.40 -27.41 -3.96
C PRO A 475 -20.02 -27.30 -5.44
N LEU A 476 -20.10 -28.41 -6.18
CA LEU A 476 -19.83 -28.44 -7.62
C LEU A 476 -20.82 -27.57 -8.39
N VAL A 477 -22.13 -27.74 -8.16
CA VAL A 477 -23.18 -26.96 -8.83
C VAL A 477 -23.01 -25.47 -8.54
N VAL A 478 -22.80 -25.09 -7.28
CA VAL A 478 -22.59 -23.69 -6.90
C VAL A 478 -21.33 -23.11 -7.55
N SER A 479 -20.24 -23.87 -7.60
CA SER A 479 -18.99 -23.41 -8.21
C SER A 479 -19.13 -23.23 -9.73
N VAL A 480 -19.85 -24.14 -10.40
CA VAL A 480 -20.18 -24.01 -11.84
C VAL A 480 -21.05 -22.79 -12.10
N LEU A 481 -22.10 -22.56 -11.29
CA LEU A 481 -22.97 -21.39 -11.42
C LEU A 481 -22.20 -20.09 -11.18
N ASN A 482 -21.41 -20.00 -10.12
CA ASN A 482 -20.60 -18.83 -9.82
C ASN A 482 -19.59 -18.52 -10.94
N LEU A 483 -18.90 -19.54 -11.45
CA LEU A 483 -17.94 -19.40 -12.54
C LEU A 483 -18.64 -18.99 -13.85
N GLY A 484 -19.70 -19.71 -14.21
CA GLY A 484 -20.46 -19.49 -15.44
C GLY A 484 -21.12 -18.12 -15.48
N ALA A 485 -21.77 -17.69 -14.40
CA ALA A 485 -22.38 -16.36 -14.31
C ALA A 485 -21.32 -15.25 -14.32
N SER A 486 -20.15 -15.46 -13.71
CA SER A 486 -19.03 -14.50 -13.81
C SER A 486 -18.57 -14.29 -15.25
N TYR A 487 -18.53 -15.36 -16.05
CA TYR A 487 -18.24 -15.28 -17.48
C TYR A 487 -19.37 -14.63 -18.29
N LEU A 488 -20.63 -14.90 -17.94
CA LEU A 488 -21.80 -14.24 -18.54
C LEU A 488 -21.75 -12.72 -18.32
N PHE A 489 -21.46 -12.28 -17.09
CA PHE A 489 -21.35 -10.85 -16.76
C PHE A 489 -20.19 -10.17 -17.48
N ARG A 490 -19.07 -10.89 -17.68
CA ARG A 490 -17.97 -10.40 -18.51
C ARG A 490 -18.39 -10.26 -19.97
N GLY A 491 -19.13 -11.22 -20.51
CA GLY A 491 -19.72 -11.14 -21.85
C GLY A 491 -20.64 -9.93 -22.00
N LEU A 492 -21.50 -9.70 -21.01
CA LEU A 492 -22.39 -8.55 -20.98
C LEU A 492 -21.63 -7.20 -20.87
N ALA A 493 -20.55 -7.16 -20.08
CA ALA A 493 -19.71 -5.96 -19.98
C ALA A 493 -19.09 -5.59 -21.34
N THR A 494 -18.77 -6.56 -22.20
CA THR A 494 -18.29 -6.25 -23.57
C THR A 494 -19.37 -5.67 -24.49
N LEU A 495 -20.65 -5.97 -24.22
CA LEU A 495 -21.78 -5.38 -24.93
C LEU A 495 -22.04 -3.94 -24.46
N GLU A 496 -21.85 -3.68 -23.17
CA GLU A 496 -22.00 -2.38 -22.54
C GLU A 496 -20.74 -1.53 -22.76
N ARG A 497 -20.72 -0.70 -23.81
CA ARG A 497 -19.64 0.28 -24.01
C ARG A 497 -19.71 1.36 -22.91
N HIS A 498 -18.90 1.18 -21.88
CA HIS A 498 -18.74 2.15 -20.80
C HIS A 498 -17.77 3.27 -21.20
N ASP A 499 -18.08 4.49 -20.75
CA ASP A 499 -17.25 5.67 -21.07
C ASP A 499 -15.94 5.70 -20.30
N SER A 500 -15.93 5.13 -19.10
CA SER A 500 -14.72 5.03 -18.31
C SER A 500 -14.36 3.55 -18.06
N PRO A 501 -13.11 3.15 -18.38
CA PRO A 501 -12.58 1.83 -18.04
C PRO A 501 -12.79 1.41 -16.59
N VAL A 502 -12.65 2.41 -15.73
CA VAL A 502 -12.63 2.28 -14.27
C VAL A 502 -14.02 1.90 -13.78
N LEU A 503 -15.06 2.54 -14.31
CA LEU A 503 -16.43 2.23 -13.99
C LEU A 503 -16.82 0.83 -14.48
N GLU A 504 -16.40 0.43 -15.68
CA GLU A 504 -16.64 -0.91 -16.23
C GLU A 504 -16.16 -2.01 -15.26
N VAL A 505 -14.96 -1.85 -14.70
CA VAL A 505 -14.38 -2.80 -13.74
C VAL A 505 -15.15 -2.77 -12.41
N TYR A 506 -15.45 -1.59 -11.86
CA TYR A 506 -16.24 -1.50 -10.61
C TYR A 506 -17.61 -2.13 -10.74
N MET A 507 -18.25 -1.90 -11.88
CA MET A 507 -19.53 -2.46 -12.23
C MET A 507 -19.48 -3.98 -12.30
N ALA A 508 -18.48 -4.54 -12.98
CA ALA A 508 -18.24 -5.97 -13.03
C ALA A 508 -18.00 -6.55 -11.63
N ILE A 509 -17.20 -5.89 -10.78
CA ILE A 509 -16.99 -6.30 -9.38
C ILE A 509 -18.32 -6.32 -8.63
N CYS A 510 -19.13 -5.27 -8.74
CA CYS A 510 -20.41 -5.17 -8.02
C CYS A 510 -21.38 -6.28 -8.43
N ARG A 511 -21.54 -6.55 -9.73
CA ARG A 511 -22.41 -7.63 -10.24
C ARG A 511 -21.99 -9.00 -9.71
N ASN A 512 -20.70 -9.32 -9.80
CA ASN A 512 -20.17 -10.59 -9.30
C ASN A 512 -20.28 -10.69 -7.77
N LEU A 513 -20.06 -9.60 -7.05
CA LEU A 513 -20.21 -9.56 -5.60
C LEU A 513 -21.66 -9.82 -5.19
N ILE A 514 -22.63 -9.17 -5.83
CA ILE A 514 -24.06 -9.38 -5.56
C ILE A 514 -24.43 -10.85 -5.77
N LEU A 515 -23.99 -11.46 -6.88
CA LEU A 515 -24.20 -12.87 -7.15
C LEU A 515 -23.65 -13.76 -6.02
N LYS A 516 -22.37 -13.59 -5.67
CA LYS A 516 -21.73 -14.44 -4.65
C LYS A 516 -22.36 -14.27 -3.28
N MET A 517 -22.68 -13.04 -2.88
CA MET A 517 -23.31 -12.78 -1.58
C MET A 517 -24.75 -13.29 -1.53
N ALA A 518 -25.50 -13.21 -2.62
CA ALA A 518 -26.86 -13.74 -2.68
C ALA A 518 -26.87 -15.27 -2.60
N VAL A 519 -26.02 -15.95 -3.38
CA VAL A 519 -25.86 -17.41 -3.33
C VAL A 519 -25.38 -17.87 -1.94
N LEU A 520 -24.39 -17.18 -1.37
CA LEU A 520 -23.87 -17.52 -0.05
C LEU A 520 -24.90 -17.27 1.07
N GLY A 521 -25.67 -16.19 0.99
CA GLY A 521 -26.73 -15.88 1.95
C GLY A 521 -27.85 -16.92 1.93
N VAL A 522 -28.23 -17.38 0.73
CA VAL A 522 -29.16 -18.50 0.53
C VAL A 522 -28.64 -19.80 1.16
N LEU A 523 -27.37 -20.14 0.94
CA LEU A 523 -26.75 -21.32 1.56
C LEU A 523 -26.74 -21.20 3.09
N CYS A 524 -26.41 -20.02 3.62
CA CYS A 524 -26.42 -19.75 5.06
C CYS A 524 -27.82 -19.94 5.67
N TYR A 525 -28.87 -19.42 5.02
CA TYR A 525 -30.25 -19.61 5.43
C TYR A 525 -30.63 -21.10 5.44
N HIS A 526 -30.23 -21.84 4.41
CA HIS A 526 -30.53 -23.26 4.32
C HIS A 526 -29.76 -24.09 5.36
N TRP A 527 -28.48 -23.80 5.60
CA TRP A 527 -27.67 -24.46 6.63
C TRP A 527 -28.23 -24.29 8.04
N LEU A 528 -28.63 -23.07 8.43
CA LEU A 528 -29.06 -22.78 9.80
C LEU A 528 -30.57 -22.93 10.02
N GLY A 529 -31.38 -22.81 8.96
CA GLY A 529 -32.83 -22.97 9.04
C GLY A 529 -33.25 -24.40 8.72
N ARG A 530 -33.17 -24.79 7.45
CA ARG A 530 -33.72 -26.06 6.94
C ARG A 530 -32.93 -27.28 7.43
N ARG A 531 -31.59 -27.26 7.36
CA ARG A 531 -30.75 -28.44 7.68
C ARG A 531 -30.75 -28.78 9.16
N VAL A 532 -30.73 -27.78 10.04
CA VAL A 532 -30.84 -28.00 11.49
C VAL A 532 -32.14 -28.72 11.84
N ALA A 533 -33.24 -28.39 11.16
CA ALA A 533 -34.53 -29.01 11.41
C ALA A 533 -34.60 -30.49 10.98
N THR A 534 -33.86 -30.89 9.94
CA THR A 534 -33.90 -32.26 9.40
C THR A 534 -32.91 -33.21 10.07
N LEU A 535 -31.78 -32.72 10.59
CA LEU A 535 -30.75 -33.53 11.23
C LEU A 535 -31.01 -33.79 12.74
N GLN A 536 -32.22 -34.20 13.12
CA GLN A 536 -32.56 -34.42 14.54
C GLN A 536 -31.75 -35.55 15.23
N GLY A 537 -31.16 -36.48 14.47
CA GLY A 537 -30.37 -37.61 15.00
C GLY A 537 -28.86 -37.55 14.75
N GLN A 538 -28.36 -36.49 14.09
CA GLN A 538 -26.95 -36.36 13.70
C GLN A 538 -26.38 -35.01 14.12
N CYS A 539 -25.06 -34.89 14.12
CA CYS A 539 -24.35 -33.65 14.38
C CYS A 539 -24.49 -32.68 13.22
N TRP A 540 -25.41 -31.72 13.32
CA TRP A 540 -25.60 -30.74 12.26
C TRP A 540 -24.40 -29.79 12.14
N GLU A 541 -23.69 -29.48 13.24
CA GLU A 541 -22.51 -28.62 13.24
C GLU A 541 -21.38 -29.22 12.39
N ASP A 542 -21.09 -30.51 12.58
CA ASP A 542 -20.08 -31.23 11.80
C ASP A 542 -20.47 -31.30 10.34
N PHE A 543 -21.76 -31.48 10.06
CA PHE A 543 -22.27 -31.47 8.71
C PHE A 543 -22.00 -30.13 8.01
N VAL A 544 -22.33 -29.01 8.67
CA VAL A 544 -22.08 -27.66 8.13
C VAL A 544 -20.58 -27.41 7.96
N GLY A 545 -19.75 -27.83 8.93
CA GLY A 545 -18.30 -27.76 8.85
C GLY A 545 -17.73 -28.54 7.66
N GLN A 546 -18.23 -29.76 7.43
CA GLN A 546 -17.84 -30.58 6.28
C GLN A 546 -18.26 -29.97 4.95
N GLU A 547 -19.48 -29.43 4.85
CA GLU A 547 -19.90 -28.74 3.63
C GLU A 547 -19.03 -27.52 3.35
N LEU A 548 -18.77 -26.67 4.35
CA LEU A 548 -17.90 -25.50 4.18
C LEU A 548 -16.48 -25.88 3.76
N TYR A 549 -15.94 -26.98 4.30
CA TYR A 549 -14.69 -27.56 3.86
C TYR A 549 -14.76 -27.97 2.37
N ARG A 550 -15.78 -28.72 1.96
CA ARG A 550 -15.98 -29.13 0.54
C ARG A 550 -16.12 -27.91 -0.37
N PHE A 551 -16.87 -26.89 0.03
CA PHE A 551 -16.97 -25.63 -0.71
C PHE A 551 -15.59 -24.98 -0.90
N MET A 552 -14.77 -24.92 0.14
CA MET A 552 -13.42 -24.35 0.05
C MET A 552 -12.50 -25.14 -0.90
N VAL A 553 -12.56 -26.48 -0.85
CA VAL A 553 -11.74 -27.37 -1.69
C VAL A 553 -12.22 -27.35 -3.15
N VAL A 554 -13.52 -27.47 -3.40
CA VAL A 554 -14.08 -27.45 -4.76
C VAL A 554 -13.85 -26.10 -5.41
N ASP A 555 -14.10 -24.99 -4.70
CA ASP A 555 -13.81 -23.64 -5.19
C ASP A 555 -12.31 -23.48 -5.55
N PHE A 556 -11.40 -24.05 -4.74
CA PHE A 556 -9.99 -24.10 -5.07
C PHE A 556 -9.71 -24.88 -6.36
N ILE A 557 -10.30 -26.07 -6.53
CA ILE A 557 -10.17 -26.87 -7.77
C ILE A 557 -10.65 -26.07 -8.99
N PHE A 558 -11.81 -25.40 -8.89
CA PHE A 558 -12.32 -24.57 -10.00
C PHE A 558 -11.39 -23.40 -10.31
N MET A 559 -10.82 -22.73 -9.31
CA MET A 559 -9.80 -21.69 -9.55
C MET A 559 -8.54 -22.24 -10.24
N LEU A 560 -8.11 -23.46 -9.88
CA LEU A 560 -6.98 -24.11 -10.54
C LEU A 560 -7.31 -24.44 -12.00
N LEU A 561 -8.48 -25.03 -12.25
CA LEU A 561 -8.94 -25.35 -13.60
C LEU A 561 -9.06 -24.09 -14.47
N ASP A 562 -9.61 -23.01 -13.90
CA ASP A 562 -9.72 -21.72 -14.56
C ASP A 562 -8.34 -21.11 -14.90
N SER A 563 -7.38 -21.21 -13.99
CA SER A 563 -6.03 -20.69 -14.20
C SER A 563 -5.21 -21.52 -15.20
N LEU A 564 -5.34 -22.85 -15.17
CA LEU A 564 -4.57 -23.75 -16.03
C LEU A 564 -5.19 -23.90 -17.41
N PHE A 565 -6.50 -24.17 -17.47
CA PHE A 565 -7.23 -24.40 -18.71
C PHE A 565 -7.94 -23.15 -19.21
N GLY A 566 -8.61 -22.38 -18.35
CA GLY A 566 -9.36 -21.19 -18.77
C GLY A 566 -8.45 -20.15 -19.44
N GLU A 567 -7.33 -19.81 -18.80
CA GLU A 567 -6.33 -18.87 -19.36
C GLU A 567 -5.66 -19.42 -20.64
N LEU A 568 -5.39 -20.73 -20.70
CA LEU A 568 -4.77 -21.39 -21.85
C LEU A 568 -5.72 -21.49 -23.06
N VAL A 569 -6.97 -21.90 -22.83
CA VAL A 569 -8.03 -21.97 -23.84
C VAL A 569 -8.28 -20.58 -24.39
N TRP A 570 -8.33 -19.56 -23.52
CA TRP A 570 -8.48 -18.17 -23.96
C TRP A 570 -7.33 -17.73 -24.85
N ARG A 571 -6.08 -18.09 -24.49
CA ARG A 571 -4.90 -17.84 -25.33
C ARG A 571 -5.04 -18.51 -26.69
N LEU A 572 -5.38 -19.80 -26.74
CA LEU A 572 -5.52 -20.54 -28.00
C LEU A 572 -6.62 -19.94 -28.91
N ILE A 573 -7.75 -19.55 -28.32
CA ILE A 573 -8.84 -18.87 -29.03
C ILE A 573 -8.37 -17.51 -29.55
N SER A 574 -7.62 -16.74 -28.73
CA SER A 574 -7.12 -15.43 -29.12
C SER A 574 -6.12 -15.50 -30.27
N GLU A 575 -5.20 -16.47 -30.23
CA GLU A 575 -4.19 -16.69 -31.27
C GLU A 575 -4.86 -17.13 -32.59
N LYS A 576 -5.81 -18.08 -32.53
CA LYS A 576 -6.49 -18.60 -33.73
C LYS A 576 -7.52 -17.65 -34.33
N LYS A 577 -8.44 -17.14 -33.50
CA LYS A 577 -9.65 -16.44 -33.98
C LYS A 577 -9.42 -14.95 -34.19
N LEU A 578 -8.58 -14.33 -33.37
CA LEU A 578 -8.42 -12.87 -33.39
C LEU A 578 -7.23 -12.40 -34.24
N LYS A 579 -6.34 -13.31 -34.69
CA LYS A 579 -5.04 -13.01 -35.36
C LYS A 579 -4.19 -11.92 -34.65
N ARG A 580 -4.56 -11.57 -33.43
CA ARG A 580 -3.82 -10.72 -32.51
C ARG A 580 -3.17 -11.72 -31.58
N GLY A 581 -1.85 -11.85 -31.60
CA GLY A 581 -1.08 -12.60 -30.60
C GLY A 581 -1.14 -11.95 -29.21
N GLN A 582 -2.30 -11.46 -28.80
CA GLN A 582 -2.54 -10.79 -27.54
C GLN A 582 -2.67 -11.85 -26.46
N LYS A 583 -1.69 -11.86 -25.56
CA LYS A 583 -1.75 -12.64 -24.33
C LYS A 583 -2.96 -12.19 -23.48
N PRO A 584 -3.60 -13.11 -22.73
CA PRO A 584 -4.70 -12.77 -21.85
C PRO A 584 -4.30 -11.71 -20.80
N GLU A 585 -5.21 -10.77 -20.56
CA GLU A 585 -5.08 -9.80 -19.47
C GLU A 585 -5.42 -10.47 -18.13
N PHE A 586 -4.57 -10.25 -17.12
CA PHE A 586 -4.84 -10.72 -15.76
C PHE A 586 -5.99 -9.91 -15.15
N ASP A 587 -7.18 -10.52 -15.06
CA ASP A 587 -8.35 -9.90 -14.44
C ASP A 587 -8.20 -9.88 -12.92
N ILE A 588 -7.66 -8.77 -12.41
CA ILE A 588 -7.43 -8.58 -10.98
C ILE A 588 -8.74 -8.63 -10.20
N ALA A 589 -9.81 -8.03 -10.73
CA ALA A 589 -11.09 -7.87 -10.05
C ALA A 589 -11.71 -9.23 -9.70
N ARG A 590 -11.77 -10.12 -10.68
CA ARG A 590 -12.31 -11.47 -10.50
C ARG A 590 -11.46 -12.30 -9.54
N ASN A 591 -10.15 -12.34 -9.75
CA ASN A 591 -9.25 -13.12 -8.90
C ASN A 591 -9.30 -12.64 -7.43
N VAL A 592 -9.40 -11.33 -7.18
CA VAL A 592 -9.56 -10.81 -5.80
C VAL A 592 -10.90 -11.24 -5.21
N LEU A 593 -11.97 -11.22 -5.98
CA LEU A 593 -13.28 -11.62 -5.50
C LEU A 593 -13.34 -13.11 -5.15
N ASP A 594 -12.56 -13.96 -5.83
CA ASP A 594 -12.39 -15.38 -5.46
C ASP A 594 -11.62 -15.54 -4.14
N LEU A 595 -10.63 -14.68 -3.88
CA LEU A 595 -9.96 -14.62 -2.58
C LEU A 595 -10.89 -14.17 -1.45
N ILE A 596 -11.70 -13.13 -1.67
CA ILE A 596 -12.69 -12.65 -0.70
C ILE A 596 -13.72 -13.74 -0.41
N TYR A 597 -14.22 -14.42 -1.44
CA TYR A 597 -15.16 -15.52 -1.29
C TYR A 597 -14.58 -16.65 -0.42
N GLY A 598 -13.35 -17.10 -0.70
CA GLY A 598 -12.66 -18.10 0.11
C GLY A 598 -12.44 -17.67 1.56
N GLN A 599 -12.11 -16.40 1.80
CA GLN A 599 -11.98 -15.88 3.16
C GLN A 599 -13.33 -15.87 3.89
N THR A 600 -14.41 -15.53 3.18
CA THR A 600 -15.77 -15.55 3.73
C THR A 600 -16.16 -16.96 4.18
N LEU A 601 -15.89 -17.98 3.35
CA LEU A 601 -16.12 -19.38 3.72
C LEU A 601 -15.33 -19.78 4.98
N THR A 602 -14.10 -19.31 5.11
CA THR A 602 -13.27 -19.57 6.30
C THR A 602 -13.92 -19.00 7.56
N TRP A 603 -14.42 -17.76 7.49
CA TRP A 603 -15.09 -17.11 8.62
C TRP A 603 -16.45 -17.70 8.95
N LEU A 604 -17.22 -18.14 7.95
CA LEU A 604 -18.46 -18.87 8.19
C LEU A 604 -18.20 -20.22 8.87
N GLY A 605 -17.11 -20.89 8.50
CA GLY A 605 -16.82 -22.26 8.94
C GLY A 605 -15.97 -22.39 10.19
N VAL A 606 -15.27 -21.34 10.64
CA VAL A 606 -14.33 -21.46 11.77
C VAL A 606 -15.01 -21.94 13.07
N LEU A 607 -16.29 -21.62 13.29
CA LEU A 607 -17.06 -22.09 14.46
C LEU A 607 -17.38 -23.59 14.40
N PHE A 608 -17.48 -24.16 13.20
CA PHE A 608 -17.83 -25.57 13.01
C PHE A 608 -16.60 -26.44 12.70
N SER A 609 -15.55 -25.82 12.17
CA SER A 609 -14.27 -26.43 11.87
C SER A 609 -13.12 -25.48 12.26
N PRO A 610 -12.58 -25.61 13.49
CA PRO A 610 -11.53 -24.71 13.99
C PRO A 610 -10.21 -24.76 13.21
N LEU A 611 -9.95 -25.86 12.48
CA LEU A 611 -8.77 -26.00 11.61
C LEU A 611 -8.99 -25.50 10.18
N LEU A 612 -10.19 -25.02 9.84
CA LEU A 612 -10.47 -24.45 8.52
C LEU A 612 -9.51 -23.30 8.12
N PRO A 613 -9.08 -22.41 9.04
CA PRO A 613 -8.01 -21.44 8.74
C PRO A 613 -6.69 -22.08 8.32
N ALA A 614 -6.34 -23.28 8.81
CA ALA A 614 -5.14 -24.00 8.38
C ALA A 614 -5.28 -24.52 6.93
N VAL A 615 -6.46 -25.04 6.58
CA VAL A 615 -6.78 -25.43 5.20
C VAL A 615 -6.72 -24.22 4.28
N GLN A 616 -7.26 -23.08 4.71
CA GLN A 616 -7.20 -21.83 3.97
C GLN A 616 -5.74 -21.35 3.80
N ILE A 617 -4.89 -21.42 4.82
CA ILE A 617 -3.45 -21.11 4.71
C ILE A 617 -2.82 -21.96 3.60
N LEU A 618 -3.05 -23.28 3.62
CA LEU A 618 -2.51 -24.19 2.61
C LEU A 618 -3.01 -23.83 1.20
N ARG A 619 -4.32 -23.59 1.05
CA ARG A 619 -4.93 -23.11 -0.20
C ARG A 619 -4.28 -21.83 -0.70
N LEU A 620 -4.08 -20.82 0.16
CA LEU A 620 -3.48 -19.53 -0.22
C LEU A 620 -2.00 -19.67 -0.60
N LEU A 621 -1.24 -20.55 0.08
CA LEU A 621 0.15 -20.86 -0.29
C LEU A 621 0.22 -21.46 -1.70
N PHE A 622 -0.59 -22.47 -2.00
CA PHE A 622 -0.64 -23.05 -3.34
C PHE A 622 -1.13 -22.06 -4.38
N LEU A 623 -2.20 -21.31 -4.11
CA LEU A 623 -2.70 -20.26 -5.00
C LEU A 623 -1.63 -19.21 -5.31
N PHE A 624 -0.83 -18.80 -4.32
CA PHE A 624 0.26 -17.85 -4.55
C PHE A 624 1.24 -18.36 -5.59
N HIS A 625 1.72 -19.59 -5.43
CA HIS A 625 2.71 -20.18 -6.33
C HIS A 625 2.13 -20.44 -7.72
N ILE A 626 0.89 -20.93 -7.80
CA ILE A 626 0.24 -21.27 -9.07
C ILE A 626 -0.13 -20.01 -9.84
N LYS A 627 -0.74 -19.00 -9.21
CA LYS A 627 -1.05 -17.73 -9.88
C LYS A 627 0.20 -16.94 -10.25
N LYS A 628 1.30 -17.06 -9.48
CA LYS A 628 2.60 -16.54 -9.90
C LYS A 628 3.07 -17.24 -11.18
N ALA A 629 3.03 -18.57 -11.22
CA ALA A 629 3.46 -19.32 -12.40
C ALA A 629 2.61 -19.01 -13.63
N SER A 630 1.27 -18.97 -13.48
CA SER A 630 0.37 -18.64 -14.59
C SER A 630 0.59 -17.20 -15.08
N LEU A 631 0.79 -16.23 -14.18
CA LEU A 631 1.10 -14.85 -14.55
C LEU A 631 2.41 -14.76 -15.35
N MET A 632 3.48 -15.43 -14.90
CA MET A 632 4.80 -15.38 -15.54
C MET A 632 4.81 -16.09 -16.90
N ALA A 633 4.00 -17.14 -17.08
CA ALA A 633 3.96 -17.93 -18.30
C ALA A 633 2.96 -17.39 -19.34
N ASN A 634 1.75 -17.03 -18.91
CA ASN A 634 0.60 -16.85 -19.80
C ASN A 634 0.17 -15.39 -19.97
N CYS A 635 0.27 -14.56 -18.93
CA CYS A 635 -0.37 -13.25 -18.92
C CYS A 635 0.55 -12.12 -19.41
N GLN A 636 -0.08 -11.03 -19.88
CA GLN A 636 0.59 -9.74 -20.09
C GLN A 636 0.26 -8.78 -18.95
N ALA A 637 1.13 -7.78 -18.74
CA ALA A 637 0.84 -6.67 -17.84
C ALA A 637 -0.51 -6.01 -18.21
N PRO A 638 -1.35 -5.67 -17.22
CA PRO A 638 -2.63 -5.03 -17.48
C PRO A 638 -2.40 -3.68 -18.16
N ARG A 639 -3.11 -3.43 -19.26
CA ARG A 639 -2.99 -2.18 -20.04
C ARG A 639 -3.31 -0.93 -19.24
N ARG A 640 -4.16 -1.06 -18.23
CA ARG A 640 -4.68 0.06 -17.43
C ARG A 640 -4.11 -0.08 -16.02
N PRO A 641 -2.94 0.50 -15.73
CA PRO A 641 -2.36 0.42 -14.40
C PRO A 641 -3.21 1.22 -13.42
N TRP A 642 -3.82 0.53 -12.47
CA TRP A 642 -4.51 1.15 -11.36
C TRP A 642 -3.55 1.46 -10.21
N LEU A 643 -3.83 2.54 -9.48
CA LEU A 643 -3.05 2.90 -8.30
C LEU A 643 -3.22 1.85 -7.20
N ALA A 644 -2.10 1.29 -6.74
CA ALA A 644 -2.07 0.21 -5.73
C ALA A 644 -2.73 0.57 -4.39
N SER A 645 -2.59 1.82 -3.95
CA SER A 645 -3.20 2.31 -2.71
C SER A 645 -4.72 2.25 -2.79
N HIS A 646 -5.30 2.73 -3.89
CA HIS A 646 -6.74 2.67 -4.12
C HIS A 646 -7.24 1.22 -4.22
N MET A 647 -6.51 0.35 -4.90
CA MET A 647 -6.88 -1.08 -5.00
C MET A 647 -6.94 -1.76 -3.64
N SER A 648 -5.90 -1.56 -2.83
CA SER A 648 -5.82 -2.13 -1.49
C SER A 648 -6.99 -1.67 -0.61
N THR A 649 -7.40 -0.40 -0.71
CA THR A 649 -8.57 0.10 0.01
C THR A 649 -9.87 -0.57 -0.41
N VAL A 650 -10.11 -0.69 -1.72
CA VAL A 650 -11.33 -1.31 -2.24
C VAL A 650 -11.40 -2.76 -1.80
N PHE A 651 -10.30 -3.51 -1.92
CA PHE A 651 -10.27 -4.93 -1.57
C PHE A 651 -10.51 -5.16 -0.08
N LEU A 652 -9.87 -4.37 0.79
CA LEU A 652 -10.09 -4.45 2.24
C LEU A 652 -11.49 -3.98 2.64
N THR A 653 -12.04 -2.99 1.94
CA THR A 653 -13.42 -2.52 2.18
C THR A 653 -14.42 -3.61 1.82
N LEU A 654 -14.28 -4.25 0.64
CA LEU A 654 -15.14 -5.36 0.22
C LEU A 654 -15.02 -6.60 1.13
N LEU A 655 -13.83 -6.82 1.69
CA LEU A 655 -13.58 -7.87 2.67
C LEU A 655 -14.26 -7.57 4.02
N CYS A 656 -14.25 -6.31 4.48
CA CYS A 656 -14.91 -5.90 5.71
C CYS A 656 -16.44 -5.84 5.54
N PHE A 657 -16.90 -5.18 4.48
CA PHE A 657 -18.29 -4.99 4.11
C PHE A 657 -18.47 -5.44 2.64
N PRO A 658 -19.24 -6.50 2.34
CA PRO A 658 -20.19 -7.21 3.20
C PRO A 658 -19.68 -8.52 3.81
N SER A 659 -18.48 -8.99 3.46
CA SER A 659 -18.01 -10.35 3.78
C SER A 659 -17.87 -10.62 5.28
N PHE A 660 -16.96 -9.92 5.99
CA PHE A 660 -16.75 -10.13 7.43
C PHE A 660 -18.00 -9.82 8.25
N LEU A 661 -18.68 -8.72 7.95
CA LEU A 661 -19.92 -8.35 8.62
C LEU A 661 -21.01 -9.42 8.44
N GLY A 662 -21.17 -9.97 7.23
CA GLY A 662 -22.12 -11.04 6.96
C GLY A 662 -21.79 -12.31 7.75
N ALA A 663 -20.51 -12.71 7.78
CA ALA A 663 -20.07 -13.86 8.59
C ALA A 663 -20.26 -13.62 10.10
N ALA A 664 -20.04 -12.40 10.58
CA ALA A 664 -20.27 -12.03 11.97
C ALA A 664 -21.74 -12.21 12.36
N VAL A 665 -22.66 -11.70 11.54
CA VAL A 665 -24.11 -11.82 11.75
C VAL A 665 -24.52 -13.29 11.76
N PHE A 666 -24.02 -14.08 10.81
CA PHE A 666 -24.27 -15.52 10.74
C PHE A 666 -23.82 -16.26 12.00
N LEU A 667 -22.58 -16.02 12.46
CA LEU A 667 -22.05 -16.66 13.67
C LEU A 667 -22.78 -16.20 14.93
N CYS A 668 -23.13 -14.91 15.05
CA CYS A 668 -23.90 -14.40 16.19
C CYS A 668 -25.28 -15.05 16.25
N TYR A 669 -25.96 -15.20 15.11
CA TYR A 669 -27.24 -15.91 15.04
C TYR A 669 -27.10 -17.39 15.43
N ALA A 670 -26.06 -18.07 14.95
CA ALA A 670 -25.79 -19.47 15.30
C ALA A 670 -25.54 -19.66 16.81
N VAL A 671 -24.78 -18.75 17.44
CA VAL A 671 -24.42 -18.85 18.87
C VAL A 671 -25.60 -18.51 19.79
N TRP A 672 -26.45 -17.55 19.39
CA TRP A 672 -27.55 -17.04 20.24
C TRP A 672 -28.91 -17.69 20.01
N GLN A 673 -29.27 -18.03 18.77
CA GLN A 673 -30.62 -18.51 18.45
C GLN A 673 -30.68 -20.00 18.09
N VAL A 674 -29.61 -20.57 17.51
CA VAL A 674 -29.64 -21.96 17.04
C VAL A 674 -29.30 -22.91 18.19
N ARG A 675 -30.15 -23.93 18.38
CA ARG A 675 -29.95 -24.96 19.39
C ARG A 675 -28.82 -25.91 18.96
N PRO A 676 -27.78 -26.12 19.80
CA PRO A 676 -26.70 -27.06 19.49
C PRO A 676 -27.22 -28.51 19.49
N SER A 677 -26.54 -29.38 18.75
CA SER A 677 -26.86 -30.83 18.72
C SER A 677 -26.71 -31.46 20.11
N SER A 678 -27.66 -32.30 20.51
CA SER A 678 -27.56 -33.05 21.78
C SER A 678 -26.56 -34.22 21.73
N THR A 679 -26.19 -34.66 20.51
CA THR A 679 -25.39 -35.86 20.29
C THR A 679 -23.88 -35.62 20.41
N CYS A 680 -23.38 -34.41 20.15
CA CYS A 680 -21.94 -34.16 20.04
C CYS A 680 -21.53 -32.72 20.30
N GLY A 681 -20.20 -32.53 20.40
CA GLY A 681 -19.57 -31.23 20.60
C GLY A 681 -19.59 -30.74 22.04
N PRO A 682 -19.03 -29.55 22.30
CA PRO A 682 -18.88 -28.99 23.63
C PRO A 682 -20.21 -28.59 24.25
N PHE A 683 -21.13 -28.01 23.47
CA PHE A 683 -22.38 -27.42 23.99
C PHE A 683 -23.56 -28.41 24.07
N ARG A 684 -23.31 -29.73 23.94
CA ARG A 684 -24.36 -30.76 23.83
C ARG A 684 -25.36 -30.85 25.00
N THR A 685 -25.01 -30.29 26.16
CA THR A 685 -25.84 -30.28 27.37
C THR A 685 -26.66 -29.00 27.54
N LEU A 686 -26.54 -28.05 26.61
CA LEU A 686 -27.09 -26.70 26.70
C LEU A 686 -28.12 -26.46 25.60
N ASN A 687 -29.04 -25.52 25.82
CA ASN A 687 -30.04 -25.15 24.81
C ASN A 687 -29.50 -24.12 23.82
N THR A 688 -28.54 -23.30 24.23
CA THR A 688 -27.82 -22.35 23.36
C THR A 688 -26.32 -22.40 23.67
N MET A 689 -25.47 -22.06 22.70
CA MET A 689 -24.03 -22.03 22.93
C MET A 689 -23.64 -20.95 23.96
N TYR A 690 -24.40 -19.84 23.98
CA TYR A 690 -24.22 -18.75 24.93
C TYR A 690 -24.51 -19.14 26.39
N GLU A 691 -25.42 -20.09 26.64
CA GLU A 691 -25.71 -20.58 28.00
C GLU A 691 -24.45 -21.08 28.73
N ALA A 692 -23.42 -21.54 28.01
CA ALA A 692 -22.16 -21.97 28.62
C ALA A 692 -21.57 -20.87 29.52
N GLY A 693 -21.57 -19.62 29.04
CA GLY A 693 -21.12 -18.47 29.82
C GLY A 693 -21.98 -18.23 31.06
N THR A 694 -23.31 -18.33 30.92
CA THR A 694 -24.25 -18.14 32.04
C THR A 694 -24.12 -19.22 33.12
N VAL A 695 -23.88 -20.48 32.71
CA VAL A 695 -23.70 -21.61 33.64
C VAL A 695 -22.40 -21.45 34.42
N TRP A 696 -21.35 -20.93 33.78
CA TRP A 696 -20.10 -20.65 34.46
C TRP A 696 -20.22 -19.53 35.49
N VAL A 697 -20.89 -18.43 35.13
CA VAL A 697 -21.15 -17.32 36.05
C VAL A 697 -21.91 -17.82 37.29
N ARG A 698 -22.96 -18.63 37.11
CA ARG A 698 -23.71 -19.26 38.21
C ARG A 698 -22.85 -20.23 39.03
N ARG A 699 -21.95 -21.00 38.40
CA ARG A 699 -21.04 -21.89 39.12
C ARG A 699 -20.03 -21.12 39.99
N LEU A 700 -19.57 -19.97 39.51
CA LEU A 700 -18.66 -19.11 40.24
C LEU A 700 -19.34 -18.50 41.47
N GLU A 701 -20.62 -18.14 41.35
CA GLU A 701 -21.45 -17.68 42.47
C GLU A 701 -21.52 -18.70 43.61
N HIS A 702 -21.74 -19.97 43.29
CA HIS A 702 -21.79 -21.05 44.28
C HIS A 702 -20.41 -21.39 44.88
N ALA A 703 -19.33 -21.23 44.11
CA ALA A 703 -17.98 -21.65 44.51
C ALA A 703 -17.31 -20.71 45.53
N GLY A 704 -17.82 -19.49 45.74
CA GLY A 704 -17.28 -18.61 46.78
C GLY A 704 -17.70 -17.16 46.63
N SER A 705 -17.91 -16.51 47.78
CA SER A 705 -18.38 -15.12 47.91
C SER A 705 -17.49 -14.05 47.27
N GLY A 706 -16.23 -14.36 46.95
CA GLY A 706 -15.27 -13.40 46.40
C GLY A 706 -15.65 -12.79 45.04
N ALA A 707 -16.59 -13.41 44.31
CA ALA A 707 -17.01 -12.98 42.98
C ALA A 707 -18.52 -12.76 42.84
N SER A 708 -19.25 -12.48 43.94
CA SER A 708 -20.70 -12.18 43.88
C SER A 708 -21.05 -11.00 42.97
N TRP A 709 -20.10 -10.09 42.73
CA TRP A 709 -20.25 -8.99 41.78
C TRP A 709 -20.34 -9.46 40.31
N LEU A 710 -19.83 -10.65 39.97
CA LEU A 710 -19.74 -11.11 38.59
C LEU A 710 -21.10 -11.60 38.04
N PRO A 711 -21.90 -12.43 38.76
CA PRO A 711 -23.29 -12.69 38.41
C PRO A 711 -24.15 -11.44 38.41
N TRP A 712 -23.99 -10.58 39.41
CA TRP A 712 -24.68 -9.29 39.47
C TRP A 712 -24.38 -8.43 38.22
N LEU A 713 -23.11 -8.37 37.80
CA LEU A 713 -22.69 -7.65 36.61
C LEU A 713 -23.22 -8.28 35.32
N HIS A 714 -23.20 -9.61 35.22
CA HIS A 714 -23.74 -10.32 34.06
C HIS A 714 -25.24 -10.10 33.90
N HIS A 715 -26.01 -10.24 34.99
CA HIS A 715 -27.45 -9.94 35.03
C HIS A 715 -27.72 -8.48 34.66
N PHE A 716 -26.93 -7.54 35.20
CA PHE A 716 -27.10 -6.12 34.93
C PHE A 716 -26.71 -5.69 33.51
N LEU A 717 -25.64 -6.25 32.93
CA LEU A 717 -25.16 -5.86 31.60
C LEU A 717 -25.89 -6.57 30.46
N VAL A 718 -26.20 -7.86 30.64
CA VAL A 718 -26.65 -8.71 29.52
C VAL A 718 -28.15 -8.97 29.56
N GLU A 719 -28.74 -9.21 30.74
CA GLU A 719 -30.16 -9.52 30.84
C GLU A 719 -31.02 -8.24 30.85
N ASN A 720 -30.55 -7.17 31.50
CA ASN A 720 -31.23 -5.87 31.47
C ASN A 720 -31.10 -5.18 30.11
N THR A 721 -32.18 -5.18 29.34
CA THR A 721 -32.24 -4.59 27.99
C THR A 721 -31.91 -3.09 27.97
N PHE A 722 -32.18 -2.36 29.07
CA PHE A 722 -31.88 -0.93 29.18
C PHE A 722 -30.40 -0.60 28.99
N PHE A 723 -29.49 -1.39 29.56
CA PHE A 723 -28.05 -1.12 29.44
C PHE A 723 -27.56 -1.29 27.99
N LEU A 724 -28.06 -2.31 27.28
CA LEU A 724 -27.76 -2.52 25.87
C LEU A 724 -28.30 -1.37 25.00
N PHE A 725 -29.49 -0.85 25.30
CA PHE A 725 -30.02 0.35 24.65
C PHE A 725 -29.18 1.60 24.95
N LEU A 726 -28.74 1.78 26.20
CA LEU A 726 -27.88 2.90 26.58
C LEU A 726 -26.50 2.81 25.89
N ALA A 727 -25.88 1.63 25.86
CA ALA A 727 -24.59 1.40 25.21
C ALA A 727 -24.68 1.58 23.69
N SER A 728 -25.75 1.09 23.06
CA SER A 728 -25.98 1.30 21.62
C SER A 728 -26.28 2.77 21.29
N ALA A 729 -27.01 3.49 22.14
CA ALA A 729 -27.20 4.94 22.02
C ALA A 729 -25.88 5.71 22.16
N LEU A 730 -25.02 5.34 23.14
CA LEU A 730 -23.69 5.90 23.31
C LEU A 730 -22.80 5.64 22.09
N LEU A 731 -22.80 4.40 21.59
CA LEU A 731 -22.04 4.02 20.39
C LEU A 731 -22.53 4.80 19.16
N LEU A 732 -23.85 4.95 18.98
CA LEU A 732 -24.42 5.74 17.91
C LEU A 732 -24.05 7.23 18.04
N ALA A 733 -24.04 7.77 19.26
CA ALA A 733 -23.59 9.13 19.53
C ALA A 733 -22.10 9.31 19.22
N VAL A 734 -21.25 8.35 19.57
CA VAL A 734 -19.82 8.33 19.23
C VAL A 734 -19.63 8.24 17.71
N ILE A 735 -20.38 7.38 17.01
CA ILE A 735 -20.32 7.27 15.55
C ILE A 735 -20.77 8.59 14.91
N TYR A 736 -21.88 9.17 15.37
CA TYR A 736 -22.37 10.46 14.90
C TYR A 736 -21.34 11.57 15.11
N PHE A 737 -20.75 11.64 16.30
CA PHE A 737 -19.69 12.60 16.62
C PHE A 737 -18.48 12.41 15.69
N ASN A 738 -18.02 11.18 15.47
CA ASN A 738 -16.94 10.90 14.53
C ASN A 738 -17.30 11.31 13.09
N ILE A 739 -18.52 11.05 12.64
CA ILE A 739 -19.00 11.51 11.32
C ILE A 739 -18.99 13.04 11.26
N GLN A 740 -19.43 13.73 12.31
CA GLN A 740 -19.40 15.19 12.38
C GLN A 740 -17.97 15.74 12.40
N VAL A 741 -17.07 15.14 13.16
CA VAL A 741 -15.64 15.49 13.17
C VAL A 741 -15.05 15.32 11.77
N VAL A 742 -15.31 14.20 11.09
CA VAL A 742 -14.86 13.98 9.70
C VAL A 742 -15.45 15.03 8.75
N LYS A 743 -16.73 15.39 8.89
CA LYS A 743 -17.36 16.47 8.10
C LYS A 743 -16.72 17.83 8.41
N GLY A 744 -16.40 18.12 9.67
CA GLY A 744 -15.69 19.33 10.09
C GLY A 744 -14.29 19.41 9.48
N GLN A 745 -13.51 18.33 9.57
CA GLN A 745 -12.19 18.22 8.95
C GLN A 745 -12.26 18.43 7.42
N ARG A 746 -13.29 17.90 6.74
CA ARG A 746 -13.50 18.15 5.30
C ARG A 746 -13.72 19.63 4.98
N LYS A 747 -14.47 20.35 5.81
CA LYS A 747 -14.67 21.80 5.65
C LYS A 747 -13.36 22.57 5.87
N VAL A 748 -12.60 22.23 6.91
CA VAL A 748 -11.29 22.85 7.19
C VAL A 748 -10.31 22.64 6.03
N ILE A 749 -10.23 21.43 5.49
CA ILE A 749 -9.37 21.14 4.32
C ILE A 749 -9.81 21.95 3.09
N CYS A 750 -11.12 22.17 2.92
CA CYS A 750 -11.63 23.01 1.83
C CYS A 750 -11.21 24.48 2.00
N LEU A 751 -11.40 25.02 3.21
CA LEU A 751 -11.00 26.40 3.55
C LEU A 751 -9.49 26.60 3.40
N LEU A 752 -8.68 25.62 3.85
CA LEU A 752 -7.22 25.71 3.75
C LEU A 752 -6.76 25.67 2.28
N LYS A 753 -7.42 24.87 1.42
CA LYS A 753 -7.15 24.88 -0.02
C LYS A 753 -7.52 26.21 -0.66
N GLU A 754 -8.62 26.82 -0.22
CA GLU A 754 -9.03 28.14 -0.68
C GLU A 754 -8.08 29.24 -0.21
N GLN A 755 -7.59 29.17 1.03
CA GLN A 755 -6.58 30.07 1.55
C GLN A 755 -5.26 29.94 0.76
N ILE A 756 -4.79 28.72 0.50
CA ILE A 756 -3.60 28.50 -0.33
C ILE A 756 -3.78 29.07 -1.75
N ARG A 757 -4.99 28.96 -2.31
CA ARG A 757 -5.31 29.57 -3.61
C ARG A 757 -5.25 31.11 -3.51
N ASN A 758 -5.88 31.70 -2.51
CA ASN A 758 -5.93 33.15 -2.33
C ASN A 758 -4.53 33.74 -2.05
N GLU A 759 -3.71 33.06 -1.24
CA GLU A 759 -2.29 33.42 -1.05
C GLU A 759 -1.47 33.28 -2.35
N GLY A 760 -1.85 32.35 -3.22
CA GLY A 760 -1.28 32.21 -4.55
C GLY A 760 -1.61 33.42 -5.44
N GLU A 761 -2.88 33.83 -5.48
CA GLU A 761 -3.36 34.99 -6.23
C GLU A 761 -2.74 36.31 -5.72
N ASP A 762 -2.65 36.50 -4.40
CA ASP A 762 -2.06 37.70 -3.79
C ASP A 762 -0.56 37.83 -4.12
N LYS A 763 0.17 36.71 -4.14
CA LYS A 763 1.57 36.68 -4.61
C LYS A 763 1.69 37.07 -6.08
N ILE A 764 0.79 36.57 -6.95
CA ILE A 764 0.77 36.94 -8.37
C ILE A 764 0.49 38.44 -8.50
N PHE A 765 -0.46 38.97 -7.73
CA PHE A 765 -0.78 40.40 -7.71
C PHE A 765 0.42 41.25 -7.28
N LEU A 766 1.13 40.87 -6.21
CA LEU A 766 2.34 41.58 -5.76
C LEU A 766 3.45 41.55 -6.82
N ILE A 767 3.65 40.40 -7.48
CA ILE A 767 4.65 40.26 -8.55
C ILE A 767 4.28 41.18 -9.72
N ASN A 768 3.02 41.19 -10.14
CA ASN A 768 2.55 42.06 -11.24
C ASN A 768 2.71 43.54 -10.90
N LYS A 769 2.39 43.95 -9.67
CA LYS A 769 2.59 45.33 -9.20
C LYS A 769 4.07 45.71 -9.13
N LEU A 770 4.94 44.78 -8.73
CA LEU A 770 6.39 45.01 -8.75
C LEU A 770 6.88 45.16 -10.20
N HIS A 771 6.36 44.35 -11.12
CA HIS A 771 6.69 44.44 -12.54
C HIS A 771 6.26 45.79 -13.14
N SER A 772 5.06 46.27 -12.83
CA SER A 772 4.58 47.57 -13.31
C SER A 772 5.43 48.73 -12.82
N VAL A 773 5.87 48.69 -11.54
CA VAL A 773 6.77 49.71 -10.99
C VAL A 773 8.13 49.70 -11.70
N TYR A 774 8.68 48.51 -11.99
CA TYR A 774 9.94 48.43 -12.74
C TYR A 774 9.81 48.87 -14.20
N GLU A 775 8.68 48.63 -14.86
CA GLU A 775 8.43 49.16 -16.20
C GLU A 775 8.27 50.68 -16.20
N GLU A 776 7.62 51.26 -15.17
CA GLU A 776 7.55 52.71 -14.97
C GLU A 776 8.92 53.33 -14.68
N GLU A 777 9.76 52.71 -13.84
CA GLU A 777 11.15 53.13 -13.62
C GLU A 777 12.00 52.99 -14.90
N GLY A 778 11.77 51.94 -15.69
CA GLY A 778 12.42 51.73 -16.97
C GLY A 778 12.07 52.83 -17.98
N ARG A 779 10.79 53.25 -18.03
CA ARG A 779 10.32 54.37 -18.87
C ARG A 779 10.75 55.74 -18.35
N SER A 780 10.82 55.93 -17.03
CA SER A 780 11.12 57.23 -16.41
C SER A 780 12.61 57.51 -16.28
N ARG A 781 13.50 56.53 -16.50
CA ARG A 781 14.93 56.81 -16.73
C ARG A 781 15.08 57.54 -18.07
N PRO A 782 15.31 58.87 -18.08
CA PRO A 782 15.54 59.61 -19.31
C PRO A 782 16.86 59.11 -19.90
N GLY A 783 16.88 58.97 -21.22
CA GLY A 783 17.98 58.39 -21.98
C GLY A 783 19.34 58.78 -21.44
N ARG A 784 20.06 57.79 -20.90
CA ARG A 784 21.51 57.84 -20.66
C ARG A 784 22.29 57.54 -21.94
N THR A 785 21.71 57.88 -23.10
CA THR A 785 22.21 57.53 -24.43
C THR A 785 22.74 58.74 -25.19
N GLN A 786 23.44 59.66 -24.50
CA GLN A 786 24.14 60.76 -25.18
C GLN A 786 25.57 61.04 -24.67
N ASP A 787 26.17 60.12 -23.92
CA ASP A 787 27.64 60.13 -23.70
C ASP A 787 28.36 59.10 -24.59
N ALA A 788 27.73 58.71 -25.70
CA ALA A 788 28.47 58.09 -26.80
C ALA A 788 29.33 59.19 -27.42
N THR A 789 30.58 59.24 -26.96
CA THR A 789 31.66 60.05 -27.49
C THR A 789 31.67 59.92 -29.01
N GLU A 790 31.05 60.87 -29.71
CA GLU A 790 31.18 60.95 -31.16
C GLU A 790 32.65 61.27 -31.46
N PRO A 791 33.35 60.43 -32.24
CA PRO A 791 34.72 60.68 -32.63
C PRO A 791 34.79 61.99 -33.45
N PRO A 792 35.89 62.75 -33.33
CA PRO A 792 35.94 64.14 -33.74
C PRO A 792 35.68 64.30 -35.24
N ALA A 793 34.60 64.99 -35.57
CA ALA A 793 34.30 65.42 -36.92
C ALA A 793 35.35 66.44 -37.37
N TRP A 794 35.88 66.20 -38.56
CA TRP A 794 36.90 67.00 -39.19
C TRP A 794 36.33 68.36 -39.56
N HIS A 795 37.05 69.42 -39.21
CA HIS A 795 36.79 70.79 -39.60
C HIS A 795 36.73 70.90 -41.13
N GLU A 796 35.55 71.17 -41.68
CA GLU A 796 35.41 71.81 -42.98
C GLU A 796 34.89 73.23 -42.79
N ASP A 797 35.67 74.17 -43.28
CA ASP A 797 35.40 75.61 -43.43
C ASP A 797 34.01 75.80 -44.08
N GLY A 798 33.10 76.65 -43.57
CA GLY A 798 33.25 78.09 -43.56
C GLY A 798 32.64 78.72 -44.83
N GLY A 799 31.35 79.07 -44.79
CA GLY A 799 30.62 79.83 -45.84
C GLY A 799 29.55 78.96 -46.53
N ASP A 800 28.26 79.20 -46.34
CA ASP A 800 27.57 80.36 -46.92
C ASP A 800 26.32 80.75 -46.12
N GLN A 801 26.17 82.06 -45.94
CA GLN A 801 24.95 82.73 -45.51
C GLN A 801 23.82 82.55 -46.54
N LYS A 802 22.70 81.98 -46.11
CA LYS A 802 21.40 82.23 -46.76
C LYS A 802 20.30 82.42 -45.72
N GLU A 803 19.94 83.69 -45.57
CA GLU A 803 18.87 84.26 -44.76
C GLU A 803 17.46 83.84 -45.23
N PRO A 804 16.41 84.11 -44.42
CA PRO A 804 15.26 83.23 -44.26
C PRO A 804 14.06 83.61 -45.14
N CYS A 805 13.38 82.59 -45.69
CA CYS A 805 12.06 82.74 -46.29
C CYS A 805 10.97 82.52 -45.23
N ASN A 806 10.25 83.61 -44.98
CA ASN A 806 9.21 83.83 -43.97
C ASN A 806 7.89 83.09 -44.33
N PRO A 807 7.25 82.34 -43.41
CA PRO A 807 5.93 81.76 -43.64
C PRO A 807 4.83 82.74 -43.20
N ARG A 808 4.04 83.23 -44.16
CA ARG A 808 2.78 83.95 -43.90
C ARG A 808 1.64 83.35 -44.72
N SER A 809 0.72 82.70 -44.00
CA SER A 809 -0.76 82.84 -43.99
C SER A 809 -1.51 83.25 -45.28
N PRO A 810 -2.75 82.76 -45.54
CA PRO A 810 -3.67 82.16 -44.57
C PRO A 810 -3.93 80.65 -44.74
#